data_AF-A0A0W0TND9-F1
#
_entry.id   AF-A0A0W0TND9-F1
#
_cell.length_a   1.000
_cell.length_b   1.000
_cell.length_c   1.000
_cell.angle_alpha   90.00
_cell.angle_beta   90.00
_cell.angle_gamma   90.00
#
_symmetry.space_group_name_H-M   'P 1'
#
loop_
_entity.id
_entity.type
_entity.pdbx_description
1 polymer ?
#
loop_
_entity_poly.entity_id
_entity_poly.type
_entity_poly.pdbx_seq_one_letter_code
_entity_poly.pdbx_strand_id
1 'polypeptide(L)'
;MVQGNVQSVLAADGDERIDNNRLLFKKYLLTVAGGWLRINNLFPDNRYTLADYLFDNERIIIDFSRLEPSRRERFLRWFLTPHEEDASRFYLSAVDTSEYRGYTAEVALSYWGRIKNWLLYGKRTRHWQLDSLSLSMDYQLTGMEVDEGEQGLLVGLNQTRTPAGDEKYRNPAENFESGVTGNTKRVYLTDAVIDELLERDIHTMDEEAFLTILDTPHPLSIPVASDETRWRLMREWREGEFFVTPLFWYQRLWRWIVSLFTGGLTVTPASPEQNTSSEEQGSELHQLALSDTLTVSQVSDQSTLSVREMRPEIDRFVFSGGGSKLFAHIGACKRLHEQGIYPVAFAGSSAGAIMALLSYLGYSADEILEKFRVMRQDRLVSFDRMDRSGISDTTALKAALDLLISCKVVELVERYQLHASEEGRFFLESEVFRDGQVTFASLEALRVRCEGSGLGEKLAVTATNAELRATRYFSYETTPHTEVSEAVKISASIPVVYKPTIFDGHLYCDGGVLSNVPTEVFRDEGETFLESDGTSLRVLVLQFDNGPERSALYRLGERVYRESWLVNHIYQFLTGVLDPASGWEQDRIKLRRHALQTILMDVGYVSATQFDLSHDLRQQLVESGYRAAESYLEARMGDSPCGGGEVMMASFSCVEELLLWCCWRKKPDCFEKIAESHFARTVDANWLQMLRARFFVHAGAMNDSDEEPLSNHDVLTEPPMSSQFRFQPQVTPVRALPVRGYLGNLRFFNVVYPLLGDIMDAHFTVAADAQAFRQARHALCLNDPCVPLWQTLSEVKGDTHIVVYLLRMLLQAWTNHPTESVIVYLQNLHNALHEMPVQAMPIVFARWSLSRMQCETLLKCLPDMRAIIEQCSGFREDFGVKAPVPPARRFTPPQVSAPIDIPIPENLEDNGTKSFGFGI
;
A
#
# COMPACT_ATOMS: atom_id res chain seq x y z
N MET A 1 4.27 -50.99 -14.30
CA MET A 1 2.88 -51.04 -13.81
C MET A 1 2.22 -49.67 -13.87
N VAL A 2 2.78 -48.63 -13.24
CA VAL A 2 2.26 -47.24 -13.32
C VAL A 2 2.11 -46.76 -14.78
N GLN A 3 3.15 -46.92 -15.62
CA GLN A 3 3.12 -46.53 -17.03
C GLN A 3 1.95 -47.15 -17.83
N GLY A 4 1.66 -48.44 -17.65
CA GLY A 4 0.59 -49.12 -18.40
C GLY A 4 -0.81 -48.62 -18.05
N ASN A 5 -1.04 -48.21 -16.79
CA ASN A 5 -2.31 -47.63 -16.35
C ASN A 5 -2.42 -46.14 -16.73
N VAL A 6 -1.32 -45.39 -16.69
CA VAL A 6 -1.32 -43.99 -17.16
C VAL A 6 -1.53 -43.93 -18.67
N GLN A 7 -0.95 -44.86 -19.43
CA GLN A 7 -1.18 -44.97 -20.86
C GLN A 7 -2.66 -45.22 -21.20
N SER A 8 -3.37 -46.08 -20.44
CA SER A 8 -4.81 -46.28 -20.65
C SER A 8 -5.65 -45.05 -20.32
N VAL A 9 -5.22 -44.21 -19.38
CA VAL A 9 -5.89 -42.93 -19.05
C VAL A 9 -5.57 -41.84 -20.09
N LEU A 10 -4.45 -41.92 -20.81
CA LEU A 10 -4.09 -40.97 -21.87
C LEU A 10 -4.77 -41.28 -23.21
N ALA A 11 -5.13 -42.54 -23.44
CA ALA A 11 -5.87 -42.99 -24.62
C ALA A 11 -7.33 -42.55 -24.61
N ALA A 12 -7.97 -42.48 -25.78
CA ALA A 12 -9.41 -42.21 -25.86
C ALA A 12 -10.23 -43.49 -25.59
N ASP A 13 -11.30 -43.40 -24.80
CA ASP A 13 -12.20 -44.53 -24.51
C ASP A 13 -13.48 -44.52 -25.36
N GLY A 14 -13.77 -43.41 -26.04
CA GLY A 14 -15.02 -43.24 -26.79
C GLY A 14 -16.23 -42.82 -25.92
N ASP A 15 -16.04 -42.60 -24.62
CA ASP A 15 -16.98 -41.88 -23.76
C ASP A 15 -16.59 -40.39 -23.74
N GLU A 16 -17.39 -39.55 -24.41
CA GLU A 16 -17.14 -38.11 -24.62
C GLU A 16 -16.87 -37.37 -23.29
N ARG A 17 -17.52 -37.77 -22.20
CA ARG A 17 -17.34 -37.15 -20.88
C ARG A 17 -16.01 -37.53 -20.24
N ILE A 18 -15.62 -38.80 -20.35
CA ILE A 18 -14.33 -39.27 -19.82
C ILE A 18 -13.19 -38.70 -20.66
N ASP A 19 -13.36 -38.64 -21.99
CA ASP A 19 -12.37 -38.07 -22.90
C ASP A 19 -12.16 -36.55 -22.63
N ASN A 20 -13.22 -35.80 -22.30
CA ASN A 20 -13.10 -34.40 -21.86
C ASN A 20 -12.32 -34.27 -20.54
N ASN A 21 -12.57 -35.15 -19.55
CA ASN A 21 -11.80 -35.15 -18.30
C ASN A 21 -10.33 -35.54 -18.51
N ARG A 22 -10.04 -36.45 -19.45
CA ARG A 22 -8.68 -36.83 -19.83
C ARG A 22 -7.94 -35.66 -20.49
N LEU A 23 -8.64 -34.80 -21.24
CA LEU A 23 -8.06 -33.56 -21.76
C LEU A 23 -7.64 -32.59 -20.63
N LEU A 24 -8.44 -32.46 -19.58
CA LEU A 24 -8.08 -31.69 -18.38
C LEU A 24 -6.80 -32.26 -17.73
N PHE A 25 -6.67 -33.59 -17.64
CA PHE A 25 -5.45 -34.23 -17.15
C PHE A 25 -4.23 -33.96 -18.05
N LYS A 26 -4.39 -33.99 -19.38
CA LYS A 26 -3.32 -33.62 -20.33
C LYS A 26 -2.88 -32.16 -20.14
N LYS A 27 -3.81 -31.22 -19.95
CA LYS A 27 -3.52 -29.81 -19.61
C LYS A 27 -2.75 -29.69 -18.31
N TYR A 28 -3.12 -30.48 -17.29
CA TYR A 28 -2.41 -30.53 -16.01
C TYR A 28 -0.95 -30.98 -16.19
N LEU A 29 -0.71 -32.06 -16.93
CA LEU A 29 0.65 -32.55 -17.20
C LEU A 29 1.51 -31.49 -17.89
N LEU A 30 0.98 -30.80 -18.91
CA LEU A 30 1.69 -29.72 -19.60
C LEU A 30 1.97 -28.54 -18.67
N THR A 31 1.01 -28.19 -17.82
CA THR A 31 1.16 -27.09 -16.85
C THR A 31 2.27 -27.39 -15.85
N VAL A 32 2.34 -28.60 -15.32
CA VAL A 32 3.40 -28.99 -14.36
C VAL A 32 4.76 -29.09 -15.06
N ALA A 33 4.84 -29.69 -16.24
CA ALA A 33 6.09 -29.84 -16.99
C ALA A 33 6.64 -28.51 -17.55
N GLY A 34 5.73 -27.59 -17.91
CA GLY A 34 6.04 -26.28 -18.44
C GLY A 34 6.39 -25.26 -17.36
N GLY A 35 5.73 -25.35 -16.20
CA GLY A 35 5.89 -24.43 -15.09
C GLY A 35 7.14 -24.64 -14.24
N TRP A 36 7.31 -23.77 -13.25
CA TRP A 36 8.45 -23.83 -12.33
C TRP A 36 8.09 -24.70 -11.13
N LEU A 37 8.26 -26.02 -11.30
CA LEU A 37 8.04 -27.00 -10.24
C LEU A 37 9.08 -26.84 -9.11
N ARG A 38 8.60 -26.77 -7.87
CA ARG A 38 9.39 -26.70 -6.64
C ARG A 38 8.91 -27.76 -5.65
N ILE A 39 9.87 -28.41 -4.99
CA ILE A 39 9.64 -29.42 -3.94
C ILE A 39 10.23 -28.88 -2.64
N ASN A 40 9.37 -28.54 -1.67
CA ASN A 40 9.77 -27.82 -0.45
C ASN A 40 10.62 -26.57 -0.79
N ASN A 41 10.19 -25.82 -1.80
CA ASN A 41 10.84 -24.63 -2.38
C ASN A 41 12.18 -24.85 -3.13
N LEU A 42 12.66 -26.08 -3.27
CA LEU A 42 13.86 -26.41 -4.05
C LEU A 42 13.50 -26.88 -5.47
N PHE A 43 14.42 -26.72 -6.42
CA PHE A 43 14.25 -27.28 -7.78
C PHE A 43 14.17 -28.81 -7.75
N PRO A 44 13.51 -29.44 -8.75
CA PRO A 44 13.43 -30.90 -8.85
C PRO A 44 14.84 -31.48 -9.06
N ASP A 45 15.08 -32.66 -8.51
CA ASP A 45 16.32 -33.41 -8.74
C ASP A 45 16.22 -34.18 -10.07
N ASN A 46 17.30 -34.16 -10.84
CA ASN A 46 17.38 -34.80 -12.15
C ASN A 46 17.47 -36.34 -12.12
N ARG A 47 17.68 -36.95 -10.94
CA ARG A 47 17.67 -38.41 -10.74
C ARG A 47 16.27 -39.02 -10.80
N TYR A 48 15.22 -38.20 -10.64
CA TYR A 48 13.83 -38.65 -10.64
C TYR A 48 13.07 -38.13 -11.85
N THR A 49 12.15 -38.94 -12.37
CA THR A 49 11.32 -38.58 -13.51
C THR A 49 10.17 -37.67 -13.08
N LEU A 50 9.49 -37.00 -14.02
CA LEU A 50 8.31 -36.22 -13.67
C LEU A 50 7.19 -37.10 -13.06
N ALA A 51 7.02 -38.33 -13.56
CA ALA A 51 6.08 -39.30 -13.02
C ALA A 51 6.30 -39.56 -11.51
N ASP A 52 7.56 -39.60 -11.07
CA ASP A 52 7.91 -39.79 -9.66
C ASP A 52 7.40 -38.66 -8.76
N TYR A 53 7.29 -37.43 -9.29
CA TYR A 53 6.75 -36.28 -8.56
C TYR A 53 5.23 -36.15 -8.66
N LEU A 54 4.58 -36.79 -9.64
CA LEU A 54 3.15 -36.64 -9.86
C LEU A 54 2.32 -37.75 -9.21
N PHE A 55 2.81 -38.98 -9.24
CA PHE A 55 2.05 -40.18 -8.84
C PHE A 55 2.42 -40.67 -7.44
N ASP A 56 2.36 -39.75 -6.48
CA ASP A 56 2.38 -40.09 -5.05
C ASP A 56 1.10 -39.59 -4.34
N ASN A 57 1.11 -39.66 -3.01
CA ASN A 57 -0.03 -39.26 -2.18
C ASN A 57 -0.08 -37.75 -1.87
N GLU A 58 0.82 -36.96 -2.45
CA GLU A 58 0.97 -35.53 -2.17
C GLU A 58 0.31 -34.70 -3.28
N ARG A 59 -0.23 -33.53 -2.92
CA ARG A 59 -0.93 -32.63 -3.84
C ARG A 59 0.04 -31.60 -4.43
N ILE A 60 -0.36 -31.00 -5.55
CA ILE A 60 0.39 -29.92 -6.20
C ILE A 60 -0.41 -28.63 -6.15
N ILE A 61 0.25 -27.56 -5.74
CA ILE A 61 -0.30 -26.20 -5.78
C ILE A 61 0.17 -25.52 -7.07
N ILE A 62 -0.77 -25.15 -7.95
CA ILE A 62 -0.51 -24.25 -9.07
C ILE A 62 -0.65 -22.82 -8.55
N ASP A 63 0.43 -22.05 -8.60
CA ASP A 63 0.54 -20.74 -7.97
C ASP A 63 0.35 -19.61 -9.00
N PHE A 64 -0.55 -18.67 -8.69
CA PHE A 64 -0.89 -17.51 -9.53
C PHE A 64 -0.38 -16.18 -8.97
N SER A 65 0.36 -16.17 -7.87
CA SER A 65 0.80 -14.95 -7.18
C SER A 65 1.66 -14.02 -8.04
N ARG A 66 2.27 -14.55 -9.12
CA ARG A 66 3.14 -13.82 -10.05
C ARG A 66 2.50 -13.56 -11.42
N LEU A 67 1.21 -13.86 -11.58
CA LEU A 67 0.49 -13.66 -12.83
C LEU A 67 -0.27 -12.34 -12.83
N GLU A 68 -0.31 -11.69 -13.99
CA GLU A 68 -1.24 -10.58 -14.20
C GLU A 68 -2.70 -11.10 -14.10
N PRO A 69 -3.65 -10.36 -13.48
CA PRO A 69 -5.03 -10.79 -13.37
C PRO A 69 -5.68 -11.20 -14.71
N SER A 70 -5.37 -10.49 -15.79
CA SER A 70 -5.87 -10.79 -17.15
C SER A 70 -5.37 -12.15 -17.66
N ARG A 71 -4.09 -12.47 -17.43
CA ARG A 71 -3.44 -13.74 -17.80
C ARG A 71 -3.94 -14.90 -16.95
N ARG A 72 -4.11 -14.67 -15.65
CA ARG A 72 -4.74 -15.63 -14.74
C ARG A 72 -6.14 -16.01 -15.23
N GLU A 73 -6.97 -15.03 -15.60
CA GLU A 73 -8.31 -15.30 -16.09
C GLU A 73 -8.29 -16.10 -17.40
N ARG A 74 -7.41 -15.76 -18.34
CA ARG A 74 -7.20 -16.53 -19.57
C ARG A 74 -6.78 -17.98 -19.28
N PHE A 75 -5.85 -18.19 -18.35
CA PHE A 75 -5.42 -19.52 -17.95
C PHE A 75 -6.57 -20.32 -17.33
N LEU A 76 -7.35 -19.75 -16.41
CA LEU A 76 -8.49 -20.43 -15.81
C LEU A 76 -9.57 -20.78 -16.83
N ARG A 77 -9.82 -19.89 -17.80
CA ARG A 77 -10.73 -20.14 -18.94
C ARG A 77 -10.25 -21.28 -19.84
N TRP A 78 -8.94 -21.43 -20.02
CA TRP A 78 -8.38 -22.56 -20.77
C TRP A 78 -8.34 -23.85 -19.95
N PHE A 79 -8.00 -23.75 -18.66
CA PHE A 79 -7.74 -24.88 -17.78
C PHE A 79 -9.01 -25.52 -17.23
N LEU A 80 -9.93 -24.75 -16.63
CA LEU A 80 -11.11 -25.29 -15.91
C LEU A 80 -12.43 -25.12 -16.66
N THR A 81 -12.70 -23.96 -17.28
CA THR A 81 -14.02 -23.63 -17.85
C THR A 81 -14.60 -24.70 -18.79
N PRO A 82 -13.84 -25.32 -19.71
CA PRO A 82 -14.38 -26.34 -20.63
C PRO A 82 -14.81 -27.64 -19.94
N HIS A 83 -14.43 -27.83 -18.67
CA HIS A 83 -14.63 -29.07 -17.92
C HIS A 83 -15.58 -28.89 -16.73
N GLU A 84 -16.13 -27.70 -16.50
CA GLU A 84 -16.94 -27.42 -15.31
C GLU A 84 -18.24 -28.22 -15.24
N GLU A 85 -18.86 -28.48 -16.40
CA GLU A 85 -20.12 -29.23 -16.47
C GLU A 85 -19.94 -30.70 -16.07
N ASP A 86 -18.75 -31.26 -16.28
CA ASP A 86 -18.42 -32.65 -15.98
C ASP A 86 -18.02 -32.88 -14.52
N ALA A 87 -17.75 -31.80 -13.77
CA ALA A 87 -17.26 -31.84 -12.40
C ALA A 87 -18.33 -32.31 -11.40
N SER A 88 -18.02 -33.37 -10.67
CA SER A 88 -18.77 -33.77 -9.48
C SER A 88 -18.33 -32.94 -8.26
N ARG A 89 -19.26 -32.61 -7.36
CA ARG A 89 -18.99 -31.78 -6.17
C ARG A 89 -18.98 -32.63 -4.91
N PHE A 90 -17.85 -32.64 -4.19
CA PHE A 90 -17.69 -33.36 -2.93
C PHE A 90 -17.74 -32.42 -1.72
N TYR A 91 -18.42 -32.86 -0.65
CA TYR A 91 -18.69 -32.04 0.53
C TYR A 91 -17.79 -32.35 1.75
N LEU A 92 -17.03 -33.45 1.70
CA LEU A 92 -16.24 -33.96 2.83
C LEU A 92 -14.77 -34.15 2.46
N SER A 93 -14.22 -33.25 1.64
CA SER A 93 -12.78 -33.24 1.35
C SER A 93 -11.99 -33.18 2.66
N ALA A 94 -10.89 -33.94 2.71
CA ALA A 94 -9.98 -33.96 3.84
C ALA A 94 -9.11 -32.71 3.95
N VAL A 95 -9.16 -31.84 2.94
CA VAL A 95 -8.22 -30.75 2.71
C VAL A 95 -8.99 -29.52 2.22
N ASP A 96 -8.50 -28.34 2.59
CA ASP A 96 -9.00 -27.03 2.16
C ASP A 96 -7.82 -26.12 1.81
N THR A 97 -8.10 -25.08 1.05
CA THR A 97 -7.17 -24.00 0.71
C THR A 97 -7.29 -22.86 1.72
N SER A 98 -6.15 -22.35 2.17
CA SER A 98 -6.08 -21.10 2.94
C SER A 98 -5.09 -20.13 2.33
N GLU A 99 -5.36 -18.83 2.44
CA GLU A 99 -4.44 -17.80 2.00
C GLU A 99 -3.49 -17.44 3.15
N TYR A 100 -2.22 -17.84 3.05
CA TYR A 100 -1.18 -17.52 4.01
C TYR A 100 -0.15 -16.63 3.34
N ARG A 101 0.17 -15.46 3.93
CA ARG A 101 1.09 -14.43 3.36
C ARG A 101 0.76 -14.02 1.89
N GLY A 102 -0.50 -14.21 1.49
CA GLY A 102 -1.02 -13.94 0.16
C GLY A 102 -0.57 -14.93 -0.91
N TYR A 103 -0.39 -16.19 -0.52
CA TYR A 103 -0.36 -17.35 -1.40
C TYR A 103 -1.33 -18.43 -0.89
N THR A 104 -1.86 -19.23 -1.81
CA THR A 104 -2.70 -20.38 -1.49
C THR A 104 -1.85 -21.50 -0.88
N ALA A 105 -2.23 -21.98 0.29
CA ALA A 105 -1.59 -23.06 1.03
C ALA A 105 -2.59 -24.19 1.35
N GLU A 106 -2.07 -25.41 1.38
CA GLU A 106 -2.83 -26.61 1.74
C GLU A 106 -3.08 -26.66 3.26
N VAL A 107 -4.32 -26.88 3.67
CA VAL A 107 -4.71 -27.07 5.07
C VAL A 107 -5.44 -28.39 5.24
N ALA A 108 -4.82 -29.31 5.99
CA ALA A 108 -5.48 -30.54 6.39
C ALA A 108 -6.65 -30.27 7.35
N LEU A 109 -7.83 -30.77 7.02
CA LEU A 109 -9.03 -30.65 7.86
C LEU A 109 -9.20 -31.86 8.76
N SER A 110 -9.31 -31.59 10.07
CA SER A 110 -9.80 -32.55 11.05
C SER A 110 -11.24 -32.97 10.73
N TYR A 111 -11.70 -34.10 11.28
CA TYR A 111 -13.08 -34.56 11.09
C TYR A 111 -14.13 -33.46 11.37
N TRP A 112 -13.95 -32.70 12.45
CA TRP A 112 -14.81 -31.54 12.77
C TRP A 112 -14.60 -30.37 11.81
N GLY A 113 -13.38 -30.15 11.33
CA GLY A 113 -13.09 -29.17 10.28
C GLY A 113 -13.86 -29.45 8.99
N ARG A 114 -13.96 -30.72 8.57
CA ARG A 114 -14.73 -31.14 7.37
C ARG A 114 -16.22 -30.83 7.53
N ILE A 115 -16.78 -31.18 8.68
CA ILE A 115 -18.19 -30.90 9.01
C ILE A 115 -18.46 -29.38 9.05
N LYS A 116 -17.55 -28.61 9.65
CA LYS A 116 -17.65 -27.15 9.72
C LYS A 116 -17.56 -26.52 8.33
N ASN A 117 -16.64 -26.99 7.49
CA ASN A 117 -16.50 -26.51 6.11
C ASN A 117 -17.80 -26.73 5.32
N TRP A 118 -18.35 -27.93 5.43
CA TRP A 118 -19.62 -28.29 4.81
C TRP A 118 -20.81 -27.42 5.27
N LEU A 119 -20.97 -27.20 6.57
CA LEU A 119 -22.14 -26.51 7.15
C LEU A 119 -22.07 -24.97 7.09
N LEU A 120 -20.88 -24.38 7.27
CA LEU A 120 -20.74 -22.92 7.46
C LEU A 120 -20.16 -22.19 6.25
N TYR A 121 -19.26 -22.83 5.49
CA TYR A 121 -18.52 -22.17 4.42
C TYR A 121 -18.97 -22.62 3.03
N GLY A 122 -19.54 -23.83 2.92
CA GLY A 122 -20.13 -24.33 1.67
C GLY A 122 -19.14 -24.48 0.52
N LYS A 123 -17.82 -24.41 0.79
CA LYS A 123 -16.76 -24.63 -0.21
C LYS A 123 -16.89 -26.04 -0.79
N ARG A 124 -16.72 -26.15 -2.11
CA ARG A 124 -16.96 -27.37 -2.86
C ARG A 124 -15.71 -27.73 -3.64
N THR A 125 -15.05 -28.81 -3.23
CA THR A 125 -13.98 -29.40 -4.03
C THR A 125 -14.60 -30.03 -5.28
N ARG A 126 -14.03 -29.72 -6.44
CA ARG A 126 -14.47 -30.25 -7.73
C ARG A 126 -13.70 -31.53 -8.03
N HIS A 127 -14.38 -32.54 -8.55
CA HIS A 127 -13.81 -33.85 -8.84
C HIS A 127 -14.20 -34.32 -10.24
N TRP A 128 -13.21 -34.73 -11.02
CA TRP A 128 -13.35 -35.28 -12.37
C TRP A 128 -12.92 -36.73 -12.39
N GLN A 129 -13.73 -37.58 -12.99
CA GLN A 129 -13.43 -39.00 -13.13
C GLN A 129 -12.63 -39.23 -14.42
N LEU A 130 -11.47 -39.91 -14.30
CA LEU A 130 -10.56 -40.17 -15.43
C LEU A 130 -10.66 -41.61 -15.94
N ASP A 131 -11.04 -42.54 -15.07
CA ASP A 131 -11.23 -43.95 -15.39
C ASP A 131 -12.37 -44.55 -14.57
N SER A 132 -12.94 -45.66 -15.06
CA SER A 132 -13.91 -46.45 -14.33
C SER A 132 -13.22 -47.29 -13.24
N LEU A 133 -13.79 -47.31 -12.03
CA LEU A 133 -13.25 -48.09 -10.92
C LEU A 133 -13.29 -49.58 -11.26
N SER A 134 -12.13 -50.18 -11.53
CA SER A 134 -12.01 -51.62 -11.71
C SER A 134 -11.63 -52.28 -10.38
N LEU A 135 -12.17 -53.46 -10.09
CA LEU A 135 -11.82 -54.28 -8.91
C LEU A 135 -10.43 -54.95 -9.06
N SER A 136 -9.45 -54.26 -9.64
CA SER A 136 -8.09 -54.77 -9.82
C SER A 136 -7.24 -54.53 -8.57
N MET A 137 -6.23 -55.38 -8.38
CA MET A 137 -5.25 -55.25 -7.29
C MET A 137 -4.02 -54.42 -7.71
N ASP A 138 -4.05 -53.81 -8.89
CA ASP A 138 -2.93 -53.04 -9.43
C ASP A 138 -3.14 -51.54 -9.23
N TYR A 139 -2.08 -50.74 -9.43
CA TYR A 139 -2.15 -49.28 -9.34
C TYR A 139 -3.12 -48.72 -10.38
N GLN A 140 -4.04 -47.84 -9.96
CA GLN A 140 -4.97 -47.17 -10.87
C GLN A 140 -5.13 -45.67 -10.58
N LEU A 141 -5.09 -44.85 -11.62
CA LEU A 141 -5.46 -43.43 -11.58
C LEU A 141 -6.96 -43.27 -11.91
N THR A 142 -7.75 -42.91 -10.91
CA THR A 142 -9.22 -42.93 -11.00
C THR A 142 -9.84 -41.56 -11.26
N GLY A 143 -9.18 -40.48 -10.85
CA GLY A 143 -9.74 -39.14 -10.95
C GLY A 143 -8.78 -38.04 -10.55
N MET A 144 -9.23 -36.80 -10.73
CA MET A 144 -8.53 -35.59 -10.33
C MET A 144 -9.46 -34.72 -9.49
N GLU A 145 -8.92 -34.13 -8.43
CA GLU A 145 -9.63 -33.19 -7.57
C GLU A 145 -8.95 -31.82 -7.60
N VAL A 146 -9.73 -30.75 -7.62
CA VAL A 146 -9.24 -29.38 -7.59
C VAL A 146 -10.01 -28.59 -6.53
N ASP A 147 -9.26 -27.92 -5.66
CA ASP A 147 -9.77 -26.90 -4.75
C ASP A 147 -9.20 -25.53 -5.14
N GLU A 148 -10.09 -24.53 -5.25
CA GLU A 148 -9.74 -23.19 -5.72
C GLU A 148 -9.45 -22.27 -4.53
N GLY A 149 -8.22 -21.75 -4.48
CA GLY A 149 -7.82 -20.66 -3.59
C GLY A 149 -7.90 -19.30 -4.28
N GLU A 150 -7.68 -18.23 -3.52
CA GLU A 150 -7.63 -16.87 -4.07
C GLU A 150 -6.39 -16.63 -4.92
N GLN A 151 -5.28 -17.34 -4.68
CA GLN A 151 -3.98 -17.13 -5.34
C GLN A 151 -3.42 -18.40 -5.99
N GLY A 152 -4.22 -19.45 -6.15
CA GLY A 152 -3.77 -20.72 -6.74
C GLY A 152 -4.83 -21.82 -6.77
N LEU A 153 -4.46 -22.95 -7.38
CA LEU A 153 -5.26 -24.17 -7.41
C LEU A 153 -4.53 -25.28 -6.65
N LEU A 154 -5.22 -25.95 -5.74
CA LEU A 154 -4.73 -27.17 -5.12
C LEU A 154 -5.26 -28.37 -5.89
N VAL A 155 -4.37 -29.10 -6.56
CA VAL A 155 -4.71 -30.26 -7.41
C VAL A 155 -4.25 -31.55 -6.74
N GLY A 156 -5.16 -32.50 -6.60
CA GLY A 156 -4.89 -33.87 -6.14
C GLY A 156 -5.25 -34.91 -7.20
N LEU A 157 -4.53 -36.03 -7.20
CA LEU A 157 -4.80 -37.17 -8.07
C LEU A 157 -5.30 -38.35 -7.24
N ASN A 158 -6.48 -38.86 -7.57
CA ASN A 158 -7.12 -39.97 -6.87
C ASN A 158 -6.57 -41.30 -7.39
N GLN A 159 -5.74 -41.96 -6.59
CA GLN A 159 -4.98 -43.14 -6.97
C GLN A 159 -5.25 -44.32 -6.03
N THR A 160 -5.22 -45.55 -6.55
CA THR A 160 -5.25 -46.79 -5.75
C THR A 160 -3.85 -47.40 -5.67
N ARG A 161 -3.49 -47.94 -4.49
CA ARG A 161 -2.18 -48.59 -4.26
C ARG A 161 -0.99 -47.79 -4.79
N THR A 162 -0.93 -46.51 -4.43
CA THR A 162 0.23 -45.66 -4.66
C THR A 162 1.49 -46.43 -4.26
N PRO A 163 2.51 -46.54 -5.14
CA PRO A 163 3.76 -47.18 -4.77
C PRO A 163 4.24 -46.55 -3.47
N ALA A 164 4.74 -47.35 -2.51
CA ALA A 164 5.26 -46.82 -1.26
C ALA A 164 6.52 -46.00 -1.54
N GLY A 165 6.34 -44.75 -1.97
CA GLY A 165 7.37 -43.75 -2.18
C GLY A 165 7.65 -42.99 -0.89
N ASP A 166 7.75 -43.69 0.24
CA ASP A 166 7.89 -43.04 1.57
C ASP A 166 9.34 -42.63 1.91
N GLU A 167 10.32 -42.85 1.02
CA GLU A 167 11.73 -42.49 1.26
C GLU A 167 12.24 -41.31 0.42
N LYS A 168 11.48 -40.82 -0.58
CA LYS A 168 11.96 -39.75 -1.45
C LYS A 168 11.95 -38.41 -0.69
N TYR A 169 13.14 -38.00 -0.25
CA TYR A 169 13.44 -36.79 0.51
C TYR A 169 12.97 -36.75 1.97
N ARG A 170 12.57 -37.90 2.52
CA ARG A 170 12.31 -38.07 3.95
C ARG A 170 13.53 -38.75 4.55
N ASN A 171 14.18 -38.11 5.51
CA ASN A 171 15.35 -38.68 6.17
C ASN A 171 14.94 -40.00 6.86
N PRO A 172 15.52 -41.16 6.49
CA PRO A 172 15.15 -42.45 7.08
C PRO A 172 15.41 -42.53 8.60
N ALA A 173 16.26 -41.65 9.14
CA ALA A 173 16.61 -41.59 10.55
C ALA A 173 15.66 -40.71 11.41
N GLU A 174 14.71 -39.99 10.81
CA GLU A 174 13.69 -39.26 11.56
C GLU A 174 12.60 -40.24 12.06
N ASN A 175 12.56 -40.54 13.36
CA ASN A 175 11.54 -41.41 13.96
C ASN A 175 10.13 -40.85 13.73
N PHE A 176 9.33 -41.59 12.95
CA PHE A 176 8.02 -41.26 12.40
C PHE A 176 6.84 -41.17 13.41
N GLU A 177 7.10 -41.05 14.71
CA GLU A 177 6.03 -41.06 15.73
C GLU A 177 5.15 -39.80 15.73
N SER A 178 5.54 -38.73 15.02
CA SER A 178 4.81 -37.46 15.03
C SER A 178 3.87 -37.21 13.86
N GLY A 179 3.67 -38.15 12.91
CA GLY A 179 2.57 -38.10 11.93
C GLY A 179 2.43 -36.82 11.09
N VAL A 180 3.53 -36.18 10.66
CA VAL A 180 3.48 -34.81 10.10
C VAL A 180 4.21 -34.66 8.77
N THR A 181 3.39 -34.24 7.78
CA THR A 181 3.61 -33.55 6.50
C THR A 181 4.50 -34.19 5.45
N GLY A 182 3.88 -34.60 4.34
CA GLY A 182 4.56 -34.89 3.08
C GLY A 182 5.24 -33.65 2.46
N ASN A 183 5.96 -33.84 1.36
CA ASN A 183 6.58 -32.73 0.64
C ASN A 183 5.51 -31.81 0.08
N THR A 184 5.74 -30.51 0.19
CA THR A 184 4.90 -29.52 -0.48
C THR A 184 5.41 -29.32 -1.90
N LYS A 185 4.53 -29.50 -2.88
CA LYS A 185 4.85 -29.33 -4.30
C LYS A 185 4.13 -28.12 -4.84
N ARG A 186 4.88 -27.22 -5.49
CA ARG A 186 4.34 -25.97 -6.02
C ARG A 186 4.84 -25.74 -7.43
N VAL A 187 3.94 -25.34 -8.32
CA VAL A 187 4.27 -24.97 -9.69
C VAL A 187 3.97 -23.50 -9.86
N TYR A 188 5.00 -22.68 -10.02
CA TYR A 188 4.80 -21.28 -10.33
C TYR A 188 4.63 -21.07 -11.83
N LEU A 189 3.59 -20.31 -12.19
CA LEU A 189 3.34 -19.90 -13.56
C LEU A 189 3.81 -18.46 -13.77
N THR A 190 4.37 -18.19 -14.94
CA THR A 190 4.71 -16.85 -15.41
C THR A 190 3.94 -16.56 -16.70
N ASP A 191 3.79 -15.29 -17.04
CA ASP A 191 3.03 -14.89 -18.25
C ASP A 191 3.57 -15.57 -19.53
N ALA A 192 4.89 -15.70 -19.64
CA ALA A 192 5.53 -16.38 -20.78
C ALA A 192 5.20 -17.88 -20.83
N VAL A 193 5.13 -18.56 -19.69
CA VAL A 193 4.72 -19.97 -19.63
C VAL A 193 3.25 -20.12 -20.02
N ILE A 194 2.39 -19.18 -19.63
CA ILE A 194 0.98 -19.20 -20.04
C ILE A 194 0.86 -19.02 -21.55
N ASP A 195 1.58 -18.07 -22.14
CA ASP A 195 1.57 -17.87 -23.58
C ASP A 195 2.02 -19.14 -24.32
N GLU A 196 3.11 -19.78 -23.86
CA GLU A 196 3.57 -21.07 -24.38
C GLU A 196 2.49 -22.17 -24.27
N LEU A 197 1.79 -22.26 -23.13
CA LEU A 197 0.74 -23.26 -22.91
C LEU A 197 -0.51 -23.01 -23.76
N LEU A 198 -0.87 -21.75 -23.98
CA LEU A 198 -2.06 -21.37 -24.76
C LEU A 198 -1.85 -21.50 -26.27
N GLU A 199 -0.62 -21.32 -26.76
CA GLU A 199 -0.27 -21.47 -28.18
C GLU A 199 -0.08 -22.94 -28.60
N ARG A 200 0.20 -23.84 -27.65
CA ARG A 200 0.37 -25.26 -27.92
C ARG A 200 -0.96 -25.93 -28.28
N ASP A 201 -1.01 -26.55 -29.46
CA ASP A 201 -2.14 -27.37 -29.86
C ASP A 201 -2.07 -28.78 -29.24
N ILE A 202 -2.77 -28.94 -28.12
CA ILE A 202 -2.84 -30.19 -27.35
C ILE A 202 -3.47 -31.33 -28.18
N HIS A 203 -4.36 -31.02 -29.12
CA HIS A 203 -5.07 -32.04 -29.90
C HIS A 203 -4.16 -32.71 -30.94
N THR A 204 -3.03 -32.09 -31.28
CA THR A 204 -2.04 -32.64 -32.22
C THR A 204 -0.94 -33.47 -31.57
N MET A 205 -0.90 -33.52 -30.22
CA MET A 205 0.12 -34.27 -29.49
C MET A 205 -0.30 -35.73 -29.28
N ASP A 206 0.56 -36.64 -29.74
CA ASP A 206 0.37 -38.08 -29.55
C ASP A 206 0.57 -38.51 -28.08
N GLU A 207 -0.04 -39.62 -27.69
CA GLU A 207 0.08 -40.20 -26.34
C GLU A 207 1.54 -40.48 -25.94
N GLU A 208 2.36 -40.89 -26.91
CA GLU A 208 3.78 -41.18 -26.73
C GLU A 208 4.57 -39.93 -26.30
N ALA A 209 4.14 -38.73 -26.74
CA ALA A 209 4.75 -37.47 -26.30
C ALA A 209 4.51 -37.22 -24.80
N PHE A 210 3.31 -37.51 -24.29
CA PHE A 210 3.00 -37.37 -22.87
C PHE A 210 3.72 -38.41 -22.01
N LEU A 211 3.85 -39.66 -22.50
CA LEU A 211 4.64 -40.68 -21.82
C LEU A 211 6.12 -40.29 -21.75
N THR A 212 6.66 -39.72 -22.82
CA THR A 212 8.04 -39.21 -22.84
C THR A 212 8.24 -38.08 -21.82
N ILE A 213 7.28 -37.16 -21.68
CA ILE A 213 7.31 -36.10 -20.66
C ILE A 213 7.32 -36.69 -19.24
N LEU A 214 6.57 -37.77 -19.01
CA LEU A 214 6.48 -38.42 -17.70
C LEU A 214 7.74 -39.22 -17.34
N ASP A 215 8.39 -39.82 -18.33
CA ASP A 215 9.58 -40.67 -18.14
C ASP A 215 10.90 -39.90 -18.14
N THR A 216 10.87 -38.63 -18.51
CA THR A 216 12.04 -37.76 -18.45
C THR A 216 12.07 -36.96 -17.14
N PRO A 217 13.25 -36.61 -16.61
CA PRO A 217 13.36 -35.65 -15.53
C PRO A 217 12.74 -34.31 -15.92
N HIS A 218 12.25 -33.56 -14.94
CA HIS A 218 11.68 -32.24 -15.19
C HIS A 218 12.69 -31.36 -15.94
N PRO A 219 12.29 -30.56 -16.96
CA PRO A 219 13.22 -29.76 -17.77
C PRO A 219 14.08 -28.78 -16.96
N LEU A 220 13.54 -28.30 -15.83
CA LEU A 220 14.20 -27.41 -14.88
C LEU A 220 14.78 -28.14 -13.66
N SER A 221 15.10 -29.43 -13.80
CA SER A 221 15.73 -30.21 -12.74
C SER A 221 17.24 -29.92 -12.63
N ILE A 222 17.79 -30.09 -11.43
CA ILE A 222 19.20 -29.83 -11.10
C ILE A 222 19.88 -31.09 -10.58
N PRO A 223 21.21 -31.23 -10.76
CA PRO A 223 21.98 -32.26 -10.09
C PRO A 223 22.09 -31.97 -8.59
N VAL A 224 21.89 -33.00 -7.76
CA VAL A 224 22.05 -32.91 -6.31
C VAL A 224 23.34 -33.60 -5.89
N ALA A 225 24.29 -32.84 -5.35
CA ALA A 225 25.60 -33.35 -4.93
C ALA A 225 25.58 -34.09 -3.58
N SER A 226 24.71 -33.67 -2.64
CA SER A 226 24.61 -34.24 -1.29
C SER A 226 23.16 -34.36 -0.84
N ASP A 227 22.73 -35.60 -0.58
CA ASP A 227 21.38 -35.90 -0.08
C ASP A 227 21.14 -35.31 1.31
N GLU A 228 22.15 -35.34 2.18
CA GLU A 228 22.09 -34.78 3.54
C GLU A 228 21.86 -33.27 3.52
N THR A 229 22.58 -32.54 2.66
CA THR A 229 22.40 -31.10 2.49
C THR A 229 20.99 -30.78 1.98
N ARG A 230 20.50 -31.58 1.02
CA ARG A 230 19.15 -31.41 0.48
C ARG A 230 18.08 -31.67 1.53
N TRP A 231 18.20 -32.72 2.34
CA TRP A 231 17.27 -33.00 3.42
C TRP A 231 17.28 -31.91 4.49
N ARG A 232 18.45 -31.38 4.85
CA ARG A 232 18.59 -30.25 5.77
C ARG A 232 17.83 -29.02 5.26
N LEU A 233 18.08 -28.59 4.02
CA LEU A 233 17.40 -27.45 3.41
C LEU A 233 15.88 -27.63 3.35
N MET A 234 15.41 -28.84 3.00
CA MET A 234 13.98 -29.16 3.00
C MET A 234 13.37 -29.18 4.40
N ARG A 235 14.14 -29.56 5.43
CA ARG A 235 13.68 -29.52 6.83
C ARG A 235 13.60 -28.08 7.32
N GLU A 236 14.64 -27.28 7.09
CA GLU A 236 14.68 -25.85 7.43
C GLU A 236 13.49 -25.10 6.81
N TRP A 237 13.18 -25.38 5.54
CA TRP A 237 12.00 -24.82 4.88
C TRP A 237 10.68 -25.26 5.56
N ARG A 238 10.53 -26.55 5.86
CA ARG A 238 9.32 -27.08 6.54
C ARG A 238 9.14 -26.52 7.94
N GLU A 239 10.23 -26.34 8.69
CA GLU A 239 10.22 -25.71 10.02
C GLU A 239 9.88 -24.22 9.91
N GLY A 240 10.45 -23.52 8.93
CA GLY A 240 10.18 -22.10 8.66
C GLY A 240 8.73 -21.80 8.26
N GLU A 241 8.09 -22.72 7.51
CA GLU A 241 6.68 -22.63 7.15
C GLU A 241 5.74 -23.26 8.19
N PHE A 242 6.26 -23.66 9.36
CA PHE A 242 5.49 -24.30 10.45
C PHE A 242 4.74 -25.58 10.04
N PHE A 243 5.19 -26.27 8.99
CA PHE A 243 4.68 -27.58 8.61
C PHE A 243 5.06 -28.65 9.63
N VAL A 244 6.10 -28.42 10.44
CA VAL A 244 6.44 -29.30 11.57
C VAL A 244 5.55 -28.96 12.78
N THR A 245 4.56 -29.80 13.04
CA THR A 245 3.74 -29.71 14.25
C THR A 245 4.64 -29.92 15.48
N PRO A 246 4.68 -28.98 16.44
CA PRO A 246 5.41 -29.21 17.67
C PRO A 246 4.82 -30.43 18.38
N LEU A 247 5.69 -31.19 19.06
CA LEU A 247 5.27 -32.30 19.92
C LEU A 247 4.10 -31.87 20.79
N PHE A 248 3.12 -32.75 20.96
CA PHE A 248 1.94 -32.45 21.77
C PHE A 248 2.35 -31.98 23.17
N TRP A 249 1.55 -31.11 23.79
CA TRP A 249 1.87 -30.51 25.09
C TRP A 249 2.24 -31.54 26.16
N TYR A 250 1.59 -32.72 26.15
CA TYR A 250 1.87 -33.80 27.09
C TYR A 250 3.19 -34.51 26.81
N GLN A 251 3.63 -34.61 25.54
CA GLN A 251 4.96 -35.15 25.18
C GLN A 251 6.07 -34.15 25.52
N ARG A 252 5.83 -32.84 25.33
CA ARG A 252 6.75 -31.78 25.79
C ARG A 252 6.89 -31.77 27.30
N LEU A 253 5.77 -31.89 28.02
CA LEU A 253 5.73 -32.04 29.47
C LEU A 253 6.44 -33.33 29.91
N TRP A 254 6.21 -34.45 29.22
CA TRP A 254 6.86 -35.73 29.54
C TRP A 254 8.36 -35.68 29.29
N ARG A 255 8.83 -35.08 28.19
CA ARG A 255 10.28 -34.86 27.95
C ARG A 255 10.90 -33.94 28.99
N TRP A 256 10.18 -32.89 29.40
CA TRP A 256 10.60 -32.04 30.50
C TRP A 256 10.70 -32.84 31.82
N ILE A 257 9.69 -33.66 32.15
CA ILE A 257 9.72 -34.54 33.34
C ILE A 257 10.87 -35.55 33.24
N VAL A 258 11.06 -36.23 32.11
CA VAL A 258 12.14 -37.21 31.89
C VAL A 258 13.51 -36.54 32.04
N SER A 259 13.69 -35.31 31.54
CA SER A 259 14.93 -34.55 31.70
C SER A 259 15.31 -34.26 33.15
N LEU A 260 14.35 -34.28 34.09
CA LEU A 260 14.60 -34.14 35.52
C LEU A 260 15.17 -35.44 36.15
N PHE A 261 14.96 -36.61 35.52
CA PHE A 261 15.37 -37.91 36.05
C PHE A 261 16.54 -38.54 35.29
N THR A 262 16.75 -38.15 34.03
CA THR A 262 17.93 -38.51 33.24
C THR A 262 19.00 -37.43 33.45
N GLY A 263 19.82 -37.56 34.49
CA GLY A 263 20.91 -36.61 34.75
C GLY A 263 21.76 -36.39 33.50
N GLY A 264 21.70 -35.18 32.94
CA GLY A 264 22.72 -34.64 32.04
C GLY A 264 22.94 -35.29 30.69
N LEU A 265 22.03 -36.11 30.15
CA LEU A 265 22.03 -36.45 28.73
C LEU A 265 21.05 -35.54 27.99
N THR A 266 21.34 -34.24 28.02
CA THR A 266 20.87 -33.37 26.94
C THR A 266 21.56 -33.88 25.68
N VAL A 267 20.83 -34.62 24.85
CA VAL A 267 21.05 -34.50 23.41
C VAL A 267 20.72 -33.04 23.13
N THR A 268 21.74 -32.18 23.20
CA THR A 268 21.71 -30.90 22.54
C THR A 268 21.21 -31.20 21.13
N PRO A 269 20.11 -30.57 20.64
CA PRO A 269 19.94 -30.53 19.19
C PRO A 269 21.29 -30.07 18.68
N ALA A 270 21.88 -30.80 17.73
CA ALA A 270 23.14 -30.41 17.15
C ALA A 270 23.03 -28.90 16.92
N SER A 271 23.81 -28.14 17.70
CA SER A 271 24.00 -26.72 17.45
C SER A 271 24.23 -26.64 15.95
N PRO A 272 23.61 -25.71 15.19
CA PRO A 272 24.06 -25.49 13.83
C PRO A 272 25.56 -25.41 13.96
N GLU A 273 26.30 -26.31 13.29
CA GLU A 273 27.74 -26.32 13.39
C GLU A 273 28.13 -24.88 13.17
N GLN A 274 28.51 -24.22 14.26
CA GLN A 274 29.36 -23.07 14.16
C GLN A 274 30.58 -23.74 13.58
N ASN A 275 30.70 -23.64 12.26
CA ASN A 275 31.97 -23.44 11.60
C ASN A 275 32.60 -22.28 12.36
N THR A 276 33.14 -22.63 13.53
CA THR A 276 34.30 -22.03 14.11
C THR A 276 35.22 -21.85 12.92
N SER A 277 35.58 -20.60 12.69
CA SER A 277 36.65 -20.19 11.83
C SER A 277 37.90 -20.97 12.23
N SER A 278 38.00 -22.21 11.73
CA SER A 278 39.27 -22.76 11.35
C SER A 278 39.80 -21.78 10.33
N GLU A 279 40.85 -21.06 10.73
CA GLU A 279 41.79 -20.44 9.82
C GLU A 279 42.23 -21.51 8.82
N GLU A 280 41.47 -21.68 7.74
CA GLU A 280 41.88 -22.46 6.59
C GLU A 280 42.88 -21.60 5.83
N GLN A 281 44.13 -21.94 6.07
CA GLN A 281 45.25 -21.56 5.25
C GLN A 281 44.98 -22.02 3.81
N GLY A 282 44.65 -21.05 2.93
CA GLY A 282 44.97 -21.13 1.50
C GLY A 282 43.96 -21.81 0.57
N SER A 283 42.65 -21.70 0.80
CA SER A 283 41.65 -22.08 -0.20
C SER A 283 41.55 -20.97 -1.27
N GLU A 284 41.71 -21.31 -2.56
CA GLU A 284 41.56 -20.32 -3.65
C GLU A 284 40.09 -19.90 -3.74
N LEU A 285 39.81 -18.62 -3.45
CA LEU A 285 38.49 -18.02 -3.64
C LEU A 285 38.38 -17.58 -5.10
N HIS A 286 37.48 -18.21 -5.84
CA HIS A 286 37.14 -17.75 -7.18
C HIS A 286 35.96 -16.80 -7.11
N GLN A 287 36.14 -15.58 -7.65
CA GLN A 287 35.10 -14.54 -7.65
C GLN A 287 34.84 -14.06 -9.07
N LEU A 288 33.57 -13.78 -9.37
CA LEU A 288 33.08 -13.21 -10.62
C LEU A 288 32.18 -12.01 -10.29
N ALA A 289 32.58 -10.82 -10.73
CA ALA A 289 31.71 -9.66 -10.69
C ALA A 289 30.76 -9.69 -11.89
N LEU A 290 29.45 -9.72 -11.63
CA LEU A 290 28.42 -9.65 -12.67
C LEU A 290 28.07 -8.18 -12.96
N SER A 291 28.09 -7.33 -11.94
CA SER A 291 27.96 -5.87 -12.01
C SER A 291 28.75 -5.21 -10.87
N ASP A 292 28.72 -3.88 -10.79
CA ASP A 292 29.32 -3.12 -9.67
C ASP A 292 28.68 -3.45 -8.32
N THR A 293 27.44 -3.94 -8.33
CA THR A 293 26.65 -4.27 -7.15
C THR A 293 26.52 -5.76 -6.89
N LEU A 294 26.81 -6.62 -7.87
CA LEU A 294 26.55 -8.06 -7.82
C LEU A 294 27.82 -8.88 -8.04
N THR A 295 28.15 -9.73 -7.08
CA THR A 295 29.31 -10.61 -7.13
C THR A 295 28.93 -12.05 -6.79
N VAL A 296 29.52 -13.00 -7.51
CA VAL A 296 29.39 -14.43 -7.26
C VAL A 296 30.75 -14.93 -6.79
N SER A 297 30.77 -15.74 -5.74
CA SER A 297 31.98 -16.32 -5.19
C SER A 297 31.80 -17.80 -4.90
N GLN A 298 32.87 -18.57 -5.10
CA GLN A 298 32.94 -19.98 -4.75
C GLN A 298 34.29 -20.25 -4.09
N VAL A 299 34.26 -21.03 -3.01
CA VAL A 299 35.47 -21.57 -2.36
C VAL A 299 35.85 -22.85 -3.10
N SER A 300 37.11 -23.02 -3.48
CA SER A 300 37.61 -24.15 -4.28
C SER A 300 37.14 -25.53 -3.84
N ASP A 301 36.94 -25.72 -2.53
CA ASP A 301 36.64 -27.01 -1.91
C ASP A 301 35.14 -27.22 -1.65
N GLN A 302 34.29 -26.25 -2.02
CA GLN A 302 32.84 -26.29 -1.79
C GLN A 302 32.07 -26.21 -3.11
N SER A 303 31.02 -27.03 -3.25
CA SER A 303 30.11 -26.96 -4.41
C SER A 303 29.14 -25.78 -4.33
N THR A 304 29.02 -25.13 -3.17
CA THR A 304 28.08 -24.05 -2.92
C THR A 304 28.61 -22.71 -3.42
N LEU A 305 27.77 -21.97 -4.14
CA LEU A 305 28.06 -20.61 -4.59
C LEU A 305 27.40 -19.60 -3.68
N SER A 306 28.16 -18.57 -3.27
CA SER A 306 27.62 -17.42 -2.55
C SER A 306 27.48 -16.25 -3.51
N VAL A 307 26.26 -15.74 -3.63
CA VAL A 307 25.95 -14.53 -4.39
C VAL A 307 25.73 -13.40 -3.40
N ARG A 308 26.40 -12.27 -3.67
CA ARG A 308 26.38 -11.07 -2.87
C ARG A 308 25.91 -9.91 -3.73
N GLU A 309 24.82 -9.25 -3.33
CA GLU A 309 24.29 -8.08 -4.00
C GLU A 309 24.13 -6.90 -3.04
N MET A 310 24.50 -5.69 -3.46
CA MET A 310 24.19 -4.47 -2.69
C MET A 310 22.68 -4.24 -2.65
N ARG A 311 22.12 -4.04 -1.45
CA ARG A 311 20.71 -3.71 -1.31
C ARG A 311 20.44 -2.34 -1.96
N PRO A 312 19.37 -2.17 -2.76
CA PRO A 312 19.07 -0.89 -3.35
C PRO A 312 18.71 0.15 -2.27
N GLU A 313 19.06 1.40 -2.52
CA GLU A 313 18.75 2.50 -1.61
C GLU A 313 17.24 2.75 -1.53
N ILE A 314 16.78 3.16 -0.35
CA ILE A 314 15.37 3.53 -0.16
C ILE A 314 15.13 4.88 -0.81
N ASP A 315 14.25 4.92 -1.80
CA ASP A 315 13.84 6.15 -2.47
C ASP A 315 12.31 6.27 -2.67
N ARG A 316 11.52 5.32 -2.14
CA ARG A 316 10.04 5.31 -2.28
C ARG A 316 9.38 5.28 -0.91
N PHE A 317 8.59 6.28 -0.57
CA PHE A 317 7.89 6.35 0.72
C PHE A 317 6.39 6.07 0.54
N VAL A 318 5.84 5.23 1.41
CA VAL A 318 4.42 4.94 1.50
C VAL A 318 3.90 5.41 2.86
N PHE A 319 2.99 6.37 2.86
CA PHE A 319 2.43 6.95 4.08
C PHE A 319 1.04 6.38 4.38
N SER A 320 0.89 5.79 5.56
CA SER A 320 -0.41 5.32 6.05
C SER A 320 -1.35 6.47 6.43
N GLY A 321 -2.65 6.26 6.27
CA GLY A 321 -3.69 7.12 6.82
C GLY A 321 -3.79 7.06 8.33
N GLY A 322 -4.25 8.15 8.94
CA GLY A 322 -4.40 8.25 10.40
C GLY A 322 -4.93 9.59 10.92
N GLY A 323 -5.54 10.41 10.05
CA GLY A 323 -6.09 11.72 10.44
C GLY A 323 -5.06 12.63 11.10
N SER A 324 -5.31 13.04 12.34
CA SER A 324 -4.44 13.95 13.10
C SER A 324 -3.10 13.36 13.53
N LYS A 325 -2.91 12.03 13.40
CA LYS A 325 -1.64 11.34 13.69
C LYS A 325 -0.49 11.73 12.75
N LEU A 326 -0.78 12.46 11.67
CA LEU A 326 0.18 12.86 10.64
C LEU A 326 1.45 13.52 11.18
N PHE A 327 1.41 14.15 12.36
CA PHE A 327 2.59 14.77 12.97
C PHE A 327 3.73 13.77 13.23
N ALA A 328 3.43 12.49 13.47
CA ALA A 328 4.46 11.48 13.60
C ALA A 328 5.19 11.20 12.27
N HIS A 329 4.50 11.26 11.13
CA HIS A 329 5.15 11.16 9.81
C HIS A 329 6.21 12.25 9.61
N ILE A 330 5.93 13.48 10.08
CA ILE A 330 6.87 14.62 9.98
C ILE A 330 8.18 14.31 10.73
N GLY A 331 8.08 13.78 11.95
CA GLY A 331 9.23 13.42 12.75
C GLY A 331 10.08 12.30 12.12
N ALA A 332 9.41 11.28 11.58
CA ALA A 332 10.08 10.19 10.89
C ALA A 332 10.83 10.69 9.64
N CYS A 333 10.18 11.49 8.79
CA CYS A 333 10.82 12.09 7.61
C CYS A 333 12.03 12.96 8.00
N LYS A 334 11.92 13.73 9.09
CA LYS A 334 13.02 14.57 9.59
C LYS A 334 14.27 13.74 9.87
N ARG A 335 14.14 12.68 10.67
CA ARG A 335 15.25 11.78 11.03
C ARG A 335 15.86 11.09 9.81
N LEU A 336 15.03 10.65 8.86
CA LEU A 336 15.46 9.99 7.63
C LEU A 336 16.27 10.94 6.73
N HIS A 337 15.79 12.18 6.54
CA HIS A 337 16.51 13.20 5.78
C HIS A 337 17.87 13.54 6.43
N GLU A 338 17.96 13.56 7.77
CA GLU A 338 19.22 13.77 8.48
C GLU A 338 20.25 12.63 8.28
N GLN A 339 19.83 11.44 7.83
CA GLN A 339 20.75 10.38 7.38
C GLN A 339 21.06 10.41 5.88
N GLY A 340 20.54 11.38 5.14
CA GLY A 340 20.72 11.46 3.70
C GLY A 340 19.78 10.56 2.90
N ILE A 341 18.70 10.02 3.51
CA ILE A 341 17.67 9.27 2.79
C ILE A 341 16.65 10.27 2.24
N TYR A 342 16.68 10.52 0.93
CA TYR A 342 15.78 11.46 0.25
C TYR A 342 14.93 10.73 -0.79
N PRO A 343 13.67 10.41 -0.47
CA PRO A 343 12.77 9.75 -1.41
C PRO A 343 12.41 10.62 -2.61
N VAL A 344 12.22 9.98 -3.76
CA VAL A 344 11.76 10.61 -5.01
C VAL A 344 10.34 10.21 -5.39
N ALA A 345 9.84 9.08 -4.88
CA ALA A 345 8.51 8.56 -5.17
C ALA A 345 7.66 8.42 -3.90
N PHE A 346 6.39 8.83 -3.99
CA PHE A 346 5.51 8.93 -2.84
C PHE A 346 4.14 8.33 -3.11
N ALA A 347 3.64 7.53 -2.17
CA ALA A 347 2.26 7.07 -2.17
C ALA A 347 1.62 7.29 -0.80
N GLY A 348 0.32 7.56 -0.76
CA GLY A 348 -0.36 7.77 0.50
C GLY A 348 -1.88 7.63 0.44
N SER A 349 -2.45 7.36 1.62
CA SER A 349 -3.89 7.21 1.83
C SER A 349 -4.36 8.15 2.93
N SER A 350 -5.49 8.83 2.77
CA SER A 350 -6.04 9.76 3.76
C SER A 350 -5.05 10.86 4.17
N ALA A 351 -4.81 11.06 5.47
CA ALA A 351 -3.77 11.96 5.96
C ALA A 351 -2.36 11.63 5.43
N GLY A 352 -2.11 10.36 5.08
CA GLY A 352 -0.89 9.94 4.40
C GLY A 352 -0.79 10.50 2.97
N ALA A 353 -1.90 10.68 2.26
CA ALA A 353 -1.92 11.33 0.95
C ALA A 353 -1.51 12.81 1.02
N ILE A 354 -1.89 13.50 2.10
CA ILE A 354 -1.45 14.89 2.37
C ILE A 354 0.07 14.92 2.58
N MET A 355 0.61 13.99 3.38
CA MET A 355 2.06 13.88 3.57
C MET A 355 2.80 13.49 2.29
N ALA A 356 2.24 12.58 1.50
CA ALA A 356 2.78 12.19 0.20
C ALA A 356 2.83 13.39 -0.76
N LEU A 357 1.75 14.18 -0.84
CA LEU A 357 1.71 15.41 -1.63
C LEU A 357 2.76 16.41 -1.18
N LEU A 358 2.86 16.69 0.11
CA LEU A 358 3.82 17.67 0.63
C LEU A 358 5.27 17.24 0.40
N SER A 359 5.55 15.95 0.57
CA SER A 359 6.87 15.39 0.29
C SER A 359 7.17 15.41 -1.21
N TYR A 360 6.19 15.10 -2.06
CA TYR A 360 6.30 15.23 -3.51
C TYR A 360 6.52 16.67 -3.96
N LEU A 361 5.93 17.67 -3.29
CA LEU A 361 6.19 19.08 -3.57
C LEU A 361 7.59 19.53 -3.09
N GLY A 362 8.37 18.65 -2.45
CA GLY A 362 9.73 18.95 -2.00
C GLY A 362 9.80 19.81 -0.74
N TYR A 363 8.74 19.83 0.08
CA TYR A 363 8.80 20.53 1.36
C TYR A 363 9.60 19.72 2.39
N SER A 364 10.48 20.39 3.12
CA SER A 364 11.20 19.82 4.26
C SER A 364 10.27 19.57 5.45
N ALA A 365 10.66 18.71 6.39
CA ALA A 365 9.86 18.42 7.58
C ALA A 365 9.54 19.68 8.42
N ASP A 366 10.49 20.61 8.52
CA ASP A 366 10.30 21.86 9.25
C ASP A 366 9.35 22.82 8.49
N GLU A 367 9.42 22.89 7.16
CA GLU A 367 8.46 23.65 6.35
C GLU A 367 7.06 23.06 6.44
N ILE A 368 6.93 21.73 6.38
CA ILE A 368 5.65 21.03 6.54
C ILE A 368 5.01 21.39 7.89
N LEU A 369 5.79 21.36 8.98
CA LEU A 369 5.31 21.73 10.30
C LEU A 369 4.83 23.18 10.35
N GLU A 370 5.55 24.10 9.71
CA GLU A 370 5.17 25.51 9.64
C GLU A 370 3.90 25.72 8.81
N LYS A 371 3.77 25.04 7.66
CA LYS A 371 2.55 25.09 6.85
C LYS A 371 1.33 24.57 7.62
N PHE A 372 1.47 23.51 8.43
CA PHE A 372 0.39 23.03 9.29
C PHE A 372 0.00 23.99 10.42
N ARG A 373 0.94 24.82 10.91
CA ARG A 373 0.62 25.90 11.86
C ARG A 373 -0.27 26.96 11.21
N VAL A 374 0.07 27.38 9.98
CA VAL A 374 -0.69 28.38 9.21
C VAL A 374 -2.09 27.88 8.86
N MET A 375 -2.25 26.61 8.50
CA MET A 375 -3.54 26.03 8.11
C MET A 375 -4.57 25.90 9.24
N ARG A 376 -4.15 25.99 10.53
CA ARG A 376 -5.02 25.83 11.72
C ARG A 376 -6.04 24.69 11.57
N GLN A 377 -5.57 23.47 11.79
CA GLN A 377 -6.28 22.19 11.59
C GLN A 377 -7.67 22.12 12.29
N ASP A 378 -7.87 22.86 13.38
CA ASP A 378 -9.14 23.06 14.10
C ASP A 378 -10.25 23.68 13.22
N ARG A 379 -9.88 24.26 12.09
CA ARG A 379 -10.76 24.97 11.16
C ARG A 379 -10.97 24.22 9.85
N LEU A 380 -10.39 23.03 9.69
CA LEU A 380 -10.66 22.18 8.52
C LEU A 380 -11.97 21.40 8.65
N VAL A 381 -12.54 21.36 9.87
CA VAL A 381 -13.81 20.69 10.18
C VAL A 381 -14.81 21.71 10.72
N SER A 382 -15.94 21.89 10.04
CA SER A 382 -17.03 22.76 10.48
C SER A 382 -18.19 21.92 11.02
N PHE A 383 -18.47 21.99 12.33
CA PHE A 383 -19.56 21.22 12.98
C PHE A 383 -20.94 21.89 12.90
N ASP A 384 -21.08 23.01 12.17
CA ASP A 384 -22.25 23.90 12.24
C ASP A 384 -23.51 23.38 11.50
N ARG A 385 -23.45 22.29 10.72
CA ARG A 385 -24.60 21.67 10.02
C ARG A 385 -24.55 20.15 10.08
N MET A 386 -25.13 19.56 11.13
CA MET A 386 -25.47 18.13 11.12
C MET A 386 -26.65 17.88 10.16
N ASP A 387 -26.40 17.16 9.08
CA ASP A 387 -27.43 16.51 8.27
C ASP A 387 -27.15 14.99 8.26
N ARG A 388 -28.15 14.16 7.93
CA ARG A 388 -28.08 12.68 7.92
C ARG A 388 -27.02 12.10 6.96
N SER A 389 -26.26 12.95 6.26
CA SER A 389 -25.23 12.61 5.25
C SER A 389 -23.78 12.93 5.64
N GLY A 390 -23.50 13.59 6.78
CA GLY A 390 -22.13 13.89 7.26
C GLY A 390 -22.04 15.15 8.13
N ILE A 391 -20.90 15.34 8.84
CA ILE A 391 -20.72 16.37 9.88
C ILE A 391 -20.04 17.66 9.35
N SER A 392 -19.15 17.58 8.34
CA SER A 392 -18.44 18.73 7.75
C SER A 392 -18.38 18.68 6.22
N ASP A 393 -18.26 19.86 5.59
CA ASP A 393 -17.97 20.01 4.15
C ASP A 393 -16.46 19.80 3.87
N THR A 394 -16.12 19.32 2.67
CA THR A 394 -14.73 19.01 2.23
C THR A 394 -14.05 20.20 1.54
N THR A 395 -14.79 21.27 1.29
CA THR A 395 -14.33 22.51 0.63
C THR A 395 -13.17 23.18 1.35
N ALA A 396 -13.21 23.23 2.69
CA ALA A 396 -12.14 23.82 3.50
C ALA A 396 -10.81 23.08 3.38
N LEU A 397 -10.87 21.74 3.36
CA LEU A 397 -9.70 20.88 3.14
C LEU A 397 -9.14 21.07 1.74
N LYS A 398 -10.00 21.13 0.73
CA LYS A 398 -9.58 21.41 -0.66
C LYS A 398 -8.83 22.74 -0.75
N ALA A 399 -9.38 23.81 -0.17
CA ALA A 399 -8.78 25.14 -0.20
C ALA A 399 -7.41 25.18 0.50
N ALA A 400 -7.24 24.40 1.58
CA ALA A 400 -5.95 24.26 2.26
C ALA A 400 -4.91 23.55 1.38
N LEU A 401 -5.32 22.50 0.66
CA LEU A 401 -4.46 21.77 -0.28
C LEU A 401 -4.11 22.64 -1.50
N ASP A 402 -5.08 23.38 -2.02
CA ASP A 402 -4.89 24.37 -3.08
C ASP A 402 -3.82 25.40 -2.69
N LEU A 403 -3.84 25.89 -1.44
CA LEU A 403 -2.84 26.83 -0.90
C LEU A 403 -1.42 26.23 -0.94
N LEU A 404 -1.30 24.97 -0.52
CA LEU A 404 -0.01 24.29 -0.43
C LEU A 404 0.61 24.10 -1.81
N ILE A 405 -0.21 23.73 -2.79
CA ILE A 405 0.19 23.55 -4.19
C ILE A 405 0.50 24.92 -4.81
N SER A 406 -0.35 25.93 -4.62
CA SER A 406 -0.16 27.26 -5.18
C SER A 406 1.09 27.95 -4.64
N CYS A 407 1.43 27.78 -3.35
CA CYS A 407 2.69 28.25 -2.79
C CYS A 407 3.89 27.68 -3.58
N LYS A 408 3.90 26.38 -3.84
CA LYS A 408 5.02 25.73 -4.54
C LYS A 408 5.08 26.11 -6.02
N VAL A 409 3.93 26.16 -6.69
CA VAL A 409 3.86 26.55 -8.11
C VAL A 409 4.35 27.99 -8.29
N VAL A 410 3.93 28.93 -7.44
CA VAL A 410 4.40 30.33 -7.50
C VAL A 410 5.91 30.41 -7.24
N GLU A 411 6.43 29.69 -6.24
CA GLU A 411 7.87 29.60 -5.95
C GLU A 411 8.67 29.14 -7.18
N LEU A 412 8.22 28.09 -7.88
CA LEU A 412 8.88 27.57 -9.07
C LEU A 412 8.82 28.58 -10.24
N VAL A 413 7.64 29.16 -10.49
CA VAL A 413 7.45 30.17 -11.55
C VAL A 413 8.35 31.39 -11.36
N GLU A 414 8.61 31.78 -10.12
CA GLU A 414 9.49 32.88 -9.77
C GLU A 414 10.97 32.49 -9.84
N ARG A 415 11.34 31.34 -9.25
CA ARG A 415 12.72 30.83 -9.24
C ARG A 415 13.27 30.64 -10.66
N TYR A 416 12.49 30.06 -11.56
CA TYR A 416 12.88 29.79 -12.94
C TYR A 416 12.47 30.89 -13.92
N GLN A 417 11.88 32.00 -13.41
CA GLN A 417 11.47 33.16 -14.20
C GLN A 417 10.56 32.80 -15.41
N LEU A 418 9.71 31.78 -15.27
CA LEU A 418 8.87 31.25 -16.37
C LEU A 418 7.92 32.30 -16.93
N HIS A 419 7.51 33.26 -16.10
CA HIS A 419 6.62 34.36 -16.50
C HIS A 419 7.34 35.50 -17.27
N ALA A 420 8.68 35.50 -17.32
CA ALA A 420 9.48 36.55 -17.95
C ALA A 420 9.52 36.41 -19.48
N SER A 421 9.68 35.18 -19.99
CA SER A 421 9.76 34.87 -21.42
C SER A 421 8.38 34.63 -22.05
N GLU A 422 8.27 34.83 -23.37
CA GLU A 422 7.05 34.53 -24.12
C GLU A 422 6.78 33.02 -24.16
N GLU A 423 7.84 32.23 -24.39
CA GLU A 423 7.79 30.76 -24.35
C GLU A 423 7.34 30.22 -22.99
N GLY A 424 7.86 30.79 -21.89
CA GLY A 424 7.48 30.37 -20.55
C GLY A 424 6.04 30.76 -20.18
N ARG A 425 5.55 31.91 -20.68
CA ARG A 425 4.12 32.26 -20.54
C ARG A 425 3.24 31.29 -21.31
N PHE A 426 3.59 30.98 -22.54
CA PHE A 426 2.83 30.01 -23.33
C PHE A 426 2.75 28.65 -22.62
N PHE A 427 3.88 28.16 -22.11
CA PHE A 427 3.95 26.92 -21.31
C PHE A 427 3.03 26.96 -20.08
N LEU A 428 3.03 28.07 -19.33
CA LEU A 428 2.15 28.21 -18.16
C LEU A 428 0.67 28.21 -18.55
N GLU A 429 0.31 28.85 -19.66
CA GLU A 429 -1.06 28.89 -20.19
C GLU A 429 -1.53 27.53 -20.73
N SER A 430 -0.67 26.80 -21.44
CA SER A 430 -1.04 25.57 -22.14
C SER A 430 -0.95 24.30 -21.28
N GLU A 431 0.08 24.19 -20.44
CA GLU A 431 0.39 22.95 -19.71
C GLU A 431 0.08 23.05 -18.21
N VAL A 432 0.34 24.21 -17.59
CA VAL A 432 0.25 24.34 -16.13
C VAL A 432 -1.14 24.78 -15.67
N PHE A 433 -1.80 25.69 -16.40
CA PHE A 433 -3.10 26.25 -16.04
C PHE A 433 -4.20 25.93 -17.05
N ARG A 434 -4.11 24.77 -17.73
CA ARG A 434 -4.95 24.38 -18.88
C ARG A 434 -6.48 24.56 -18.68
N ASP A 435 -6.96 24.55 -17.43
CA ASP A 435 -8.35 24.87 -17.05
C ASP A 435 -8.46 25.65 -15.72
N GLY A 436 -7.40 26.37 -15.34
CA GLY A 436 -7.31 27.07 -14.04
C GLY A 436 -7.11 26.18 -12.82
N GLN A 437 -6.87 24.88 -13.03
CA GLN A 437 -6.57 23.90 -11.99
C GLN A 437 -5.16 23.35 -12.15
N VAL A 438 -4.52 22.99 -11.04
CA VAL A 438 -3.22 22.31 -11.04
C VAL A 438 -3.46 20.81 -10.99
N THR A 439 -3.20 20.14 -12.11
CA THR A 439 -3.41 18.68 -12.28
C THR A 439 -2.12 17.90 -12.12
N PHE A 440 -2.20 16.57 -12.09
CA PHE A 440 -1.00 15.71 -12.07
C PHE A 440 -0.09 15.98 -13.29
N ALA A 441 -0.69 16.20 -14.47
CA ALA A 441 0.03 16.58 -15.69
C ALA A 441 0.71 17.96 -15.55
N SER A 442 0.06 18.92 -14.87
CA SER A 442 0.64 20.24 -14.64
C SER A 442 1.90 20.19 -13.76
N LEU A 443 1.90 19.37 -12.70
CA LEU A 443 3.08 19.17 -11.84
C LEU A 443 4.19 18.41 -12.56
N GLU A 444 3.84 17.39 -13.35
CA GLU A 444 4.81 16.65 -14.15
C GLU A 444 5.47 17.53 -15.23
N ALA A 445 4.69 18.36 -15.91
CA ALA A 445 5.20 19.34 -16.88
C ALA A 445 6.18 20.33 -16.22
N LEU A 446 5.86 20.82 -15.01
CA LEU A 446 6.77 21.66 -14.23
C LEU A 446 8.05 20.93 -13.84
N ARG A 447 7.96 19.66 -13.42
CA ARG A 447 9.11 18.82 -13.06
C ARG A 447 10.07 18.65 -14.24
N VAL A 448 9.54 18.24 -15.40
CA VAL A 448 10.33 18.00 -16.62
C VAL A 448 10.99 19.28 -17.13
N ARG A 449 10.29 20.42 -17.06
CA ARG A 449 10.83 21.70 -17.55
C ARG A 449 11.83 22.33 -16.59
N CYS A 450 11.68 22.13 -15.28
CA CYS A 450 12.48 22.76 -14.24
C CYS A 450 13.41 21.74 -13.58
N GLU A 451 14.61 21.55 -14.16
CA GLU A 451 15.66 20.72 -13.57
C GLU A 451 15.99 21.20 -12.14
N GLY A 452 15.99 20.29 -11.18
CA GLY A 452 16.20 20.63 -9.76
C GLY A 452 15.03 21.34 -9.08
N SER A 453 13.81 21.23 -9.62
CA SER A 453 12.60 21.83 -9.01
C SER A 453 12.34 21.38 -7.56
N GLY A 454 12.90 20.23 -7.17
CA GLY A 454 12.63 19.58 -5.89
C GLY A 454 11.30 18.82 -5.88
N LEU A 455 10.58 18.75 -7.01
CA LEU A 455 9.42 17.89 -7.14
C LEU A 455 9.85 16.43 -7.23
N GLY A 456 9.11 15.54 -6.57
CA GLY A 456 9.28 14.11 -6.68
C GLY A 456 8.99 13.60 -8.10
N GLU A 457 9.44 12.39 -8.40
CA GLU A 457 9.21 11.70 -9.67
C GLU A 457 7.82 11.11 -9.77
N LYS A 458 7.23 10.69 -8.65
CA LYS A 458 5.93 10.01 -8.64
C LYS A 458 5.11 10.35 -7.40
N LEU A 459 3.82 10.61 -7.61
CA LEU A 459 2.81 10.77 -6.56
C LEU A 459 1.62 9.85 -6.87
N ALA A 460 1.26 9.01 -5.90
CA ALA A 460 0.06 8.18 -5.96
C ALA A 460 -0.82 8.38 -4.73
N VAL A 461 -2.11 8.52 -4.98
CA VAL A 461 -3.12 8.80 -3.96
C VAL A 461 -4.25 7.78 -4.08
N THR A 462 -4.64 7.16 -2.98
CA THR A 462 -5.73 6.16 -2.98
C THR A 462 -7.07 6.73 -2.59
N ALA A 463 -8.14 6.24 -3.22
CA ALA A 463 -9.51 6.48 -2.79
C ALA A 463 -10.33 5.20 -2.86
N THR A 464 -11.39 5.13 -2.06
CA THR A 464 -12.29 3.97 -2.03
C THR A 464 -13.52 4.26 -2.86
N ASN A 465 -13.75 3.52 -3.94
CA ASN A 465 -15.02 3.55 -4.65
C ASN A 465 -16.03 2.66 -3.91
N ALA A 466 -17.06 3.26 -3.32
CA ALA A 466 -18.02 2.55 -2.47
C ALA A 466 -18.93 1.61 -3.28
N GLU A 467 -19.24 1.95 -4.52
CA GLU A 467 -20.11 1.17 -5.40
C GLU A 467 -19.39 -0.05 -5.98
N LEU A 468 -18.20 0.16 -6.53
CA LEU A 468 -17.38 -0.88 -7.16
C LEU A 468 -16.60 -1.74 -6.15
N ARG A 469 -16.54 -1.33 -4.88
CA ARG A 469 -15.78 -2.01 -3.81
C ARG A 469 -14.31 -2.16 -4.15
N ALA A 470 -13.76 -1.16 -4.81
CA ALA A 470 -12.40 -1.18 -5.32
C ALA A 470 -11.64 0.06 -4.89
N THR A 471 -10.34 -0.10 -4.67
CA THR A 471 -9.42 1.01 -4.48
C THR A 471 -9.11 1.63 -5.83
N ARG A 472 -9.33 2.93 -5.98
CA ARG A 472 -8.90 3.74 -7.12
C ARG A 472 -7.58 4.43 -6.78
N TYR A 473 -6.64 4.41 -7.72
CA TYR A 473 -5.38 5.12 -7.62
C TYR A 473 -5.40 6.35 -8.52
N PHE A 474 -5.10 7.51 -7.94
CA PHE A 474 -4.87 8.75 -8.66
C PHE A 474 -3.37 9.01 -8.76
N SER A 475 -2.87 9.10 -9.98
CA SER A 475 -1.48 9.46 -10.29
C SER A 475 -1.41 10.11 -11.68
N TYR A 476 -0.21 10.51 -12.09
CA TYR A 476 0.02 10.98 -13.46
C TYR A 476 -0.31 9.90 -14.50
N GLU A 477 0.01 8.63 -14.21
CA GLU A 477 -0.20 7.53 -15.16
C GLU A 477 -1.69 7.13 -15.31
N THR A 478 -2.48 7.22 -14.24
CA THR A 478 -3.89 6.79 -14.26
C THR A 478 -4.87 7.93 -14.50
N THR A 479 -4.57 9.13 -14.00
CA THR A 479 -5.47 10.28 -13.98
C THR A 479 -4.73 11.61 -14.17
N PRO A 480 -4.04 11.82 -15.31
CA PRO A 480 -3.16 12.96 -15.52
C PRO A 480 -3.89 14.31 -15.43
N HIS A 481 -5.14 14.38 -15.88
CA HIS A 481 -5.93 15.62 -15.94
C HIS A 481 -6.79 15.88 -14.70
N THR A 482 -6.68 15.04 -13.66
CA THR A 482 -7.40 15.26 -12.40
C THR A 482 -6.67 16.30 -11.55
N GLU A 483 -7.41 17.21 -10.94
CA GLU A 483 -6.87 18.18 -10.00
C GLU A 483 -6.28 17.47 -8.77
N VAL A 484 -5.03 17.78 -8.43
CA VAL A 484 -4.29 17.06 -7.38
C VAL A 484 -4.92 17.27 -6.00
N SER A 485 -5.37 18.50 -5.71
CA SER A 485 -6.06 18.81 -4.45
C SER A 485 -7.39 18.07 -4.33
N GLU A 486 -8.12 17.86 -5.44
CA GLU A 486 -9.37 17.12 -5.46
C GLU A 486 -9.13 15.63 -5.16
N ALA A 487 -8.12 15.02 -5.78
CA ALA A 487 -7.74 13.64 -5.52
C ALA A 487 -7.34 13.40 -4.05
N VAL A 488 -6.51 14.28 -3.48
CA VAL A 488 -6.10 14.20 -2.07
C VAL A 488 -7.27 14.47 -1.11
N LYS A 489 -8.16 15.41 -1.45
CA LYS A 489 -9.40 15.66 -0.69
C LYS A 489 -10.29 14.43 -0.65
N ILE A 490 -10.51 13.77 -1.80
CA ILE A 490 -11.30 12.53 -1.88
C ILE A 490 -10.65 11.46 -0.99
N SER A 491 -9.32 11.30 -1.09
CA SER A 491 -8.55 10.34 -0.28
C SER A 491 -8.70 10.55 1.22
N ALA A 492 -8.79 11.82 1.66
CA ALA A 492 -8.91 12.22 3.07
C ALA A 492 -10.36 12.46 3.55
N SER A 493 -11.36 12.05 2.75
CA SER A 493 -12.78 12.18 3.10
C SER A 493 -13.25 11.07 4.05
N ILE A 494 -12.71 11.09 5.28
CA ILE A 494 -13.00 10.12 6.35
C ILE A 494 -14.52 9.99 6.57
N PRO A 495 -15.09 8.78 6.44
CA PRO A 495 -16.51 8.53 6.70
C PRO A 495 -16.93 9.05 8.07
N VAL A 496 -18.19 9.46 8.21
CA VAL A 496 -18.77 10.16 9.38
C VAL A 496 -18.32 11.61 9.54
N VAL A 497 -17.04 11.93 9.31
CA VAL A 497 -16.51 13.30 9.41
C VAL A 497 -16.89 14.11 8.16
N TYR A 498 -16.59 13.58 6.99
CA TYR A 498 -16.84 14.22 5.70
C TYR A 498 -17.91 13.50 4.90
N LYS A 499 -18.61 14.24 4.05
CA LYS A 499 -19.55 13.66 3.10
C LYS A 499 -18.79 12.90 2.01
N PRO A 500 -19.27 11.73 1.57
CA PRO A 500 -18.73 11.06 0.40
C PRO A 500 -18.76 11.99 -0.82
N THR A 501 -17.70 11.95 -1.63
CA THR A 501 -17.56 12.84 -2.79
C THR A 501 -17.97 12.08 -4.05
N ILE A 502 -18.77 12.71 -4.91
CA ILE A 502 -19.10 12.15 -6.22
C ILE A 502 -17.98 12.55 -7.18
N PHE A 503 -17.34 11.55 -7.78
CA PHE A 503 -16.29 11.73 -8.79
C PHE A 503 -16.56 10.73 -9.93
N ASP A 504 -16.48 11.18 -11.18
CA ASP A 504 -16.83 10.38 -12.37
C ASP A 504 -18.18 9.62 -12.27
N GLY A 505 -19.17 10.24 -11.61
CA GLY A 505 -20.50 9.64 -11.44
C GLY A 505 -20.62 8.57 -10.35
N HIS A 506 -19.51 8.23 -9.67
CA HIS A 506 -19.49 7.24 -8.58
C HIS A 506 -19.24 7.88 -7.22
N LEU A 507 -19.72 7.22 -6.17
CA LEU A 507 -19.48 7.62 -4.79
C LEU A 507 -18.10 7.19 -4.30
N TYR A 508 -17.28 8.16 -3.88
CA TYR A 508 -15.96 7.93 -3.28
C TYR A 508 -15.91 8.32 -1.80
N CYS A 509 -15.17 7.50 -1.06
CA CYS A 509 -14.84 7.67 0.36
C CYS A 509 -13.33 7.63 0.57
N ASP A 510 -12.90 7.88 1.81
CA ASP A 510 -11.49 7.82 2.24
C ASP A 510 -10.76 6.56 1.74
N GLY A 511 -9.53 6.76 1.26
CA GLY A 511 -8.71 5.69 0.70
C GLY A 511 -8.32 4.63 1.74
N GLY A 512 -8.23 5.03 3.02
CA GLY A 512 -7.84 4.17 4.13
C GLY A 512 -8.90 3.15 4.52
N VAL A 513 -10.11 3.23 3.94
CA VAL A 513 -11.18 2.26 4.16
C VAL A 513 -10.84 0.90 3.56
N LEU A 514 -10.27 0.85 2.35
CA LEU A 514 -9.88 -0.41 1.69
C LEU A 514 -8.37 -0.60 1.55
N SER A 515 -7.59 0.48 1.42
CA SER A 515 -6.15 0.40 1.24
C SER A 515 -5.45 1.57 1.92
N ASN A 516 -5.07 1.37 3.18
CA ASN A 516 -4.35 2.32 4.01
C ASN A 516 -2.85 2.39 3.67
N VAL A 517 -2.26 1.30 3.18
CA VAL A 517 -0.84 1.23 2.77
C VAL A 517 -0.73 0.86 1.29
N PRO A 518 -0.72 1.83 0.37
CA PRO A 518 -0.70 1.59 -1.09
C PRO A 518 0.68 1.17 -1.63
N THR A 519 1.25 0.08 -1.11
CA THR A 519 2.57 -0.44 -1.55
C THR A 519 2.54 -1.02 -2.96
N GLU A 520 1.38 -1.48 -3.41
CA GLU A 520 1.12 -2.08 -4.73
C GLU A 520 1.48 -1.16 -5.92
N VAL A 521 1.56 0.16 -5.67
CA VAL A 521 1.95 1.18 -6.66
C VAL A 521 3.42 1.05 -7.07
N PHE A 522 4.25 0.51 -6.18
CA PHE A 522 5.69 0.35 -6.35
C PHE A 522 6.03 -1.12 -6.51
N ARG A 523 5.88 -1.63 -7.73
CA ARG A 523 6.25 -3.02 -8.07
C ARG A 523 7.75 -3.11 -8.34
N ASP A 524 8.31 -4.27 -8.01
CA ASP A 524 9.70 -4.60 -8.31
C ASP A 524 9.77 -5.26 -9.69
N GLU A 525 10.14 -4.49 -10.72
CA GLU A 525 10.29 -4.99 -12.09
C GLU A 525 11.64 -5.71 -12.29
N GLY A 526 12.05 -6.54 -11.34
CA GLY A 526 13.33 -7.25 -11.39
C GLY A 526 14.53 -6.31 -11.23
N GLU A 527 14.40 -5.29 -10.38
CA GLU A 527 15.46 -4.30 -10.11
C GLU A 527 16.66 -4.97 -9.44
N THR A 528 16.42 -5.97 -8.59
CA THR A 528 17.46 -6.76 -7.90
C THR A 528 17.62 -8.15 -8.48
N PHE A 529 18.80 -8.75 -8.30
CA PHE A 529 19.08 -10.14 -8.65
C PHE A 529 18.65 -11.11 -7.54
N LEU A 530 18.95 -10.77 -6.30
CA LEU A 530 18.58 -11.46 -5.07
C LEU A 530 17.32 -10.81 -4.48
N GLU A 531 16.36 -11.65 -4.12
CA GLU A 531 15.06 -11.28 -3.52
C GLU A 531 14.16 -10.35 -4.35
N SER A 532 12.97 -10.86 -4.69
CA SER A 532 11.72 -10.14 -4.41
C SER A 532 10.59 -11.15 -4.36
N ASP A 533 9.98 -11.33 -3.19
CA ASP A 533 8.71 -12.06 -3.01
C ASP A 533 7.55 -11.19 -3.53
N GLY A 534 7.74 -10.56 -4.69
CA GLY A 534 6.83 -9.56 -5.25
C GLY A 534 6.89 -8.18 -4.60
N THR A 535 7.77 -7.94 -3.63
CA THR A 535 7.93 -6.65 -2.93
C THR A 535 9.18 -5.89 -3.37
N SER A 536 9.06 -4.57 -3.59
CA SER A 536 10.20 -3.71 -3.91
C SER A 536 11.02 -3.37 -2.67
N LEU A 537 12.33 -3.65 -2.71
CA LEU A 537 13.26 -3.38 -1.61
C LEU A 537 13.57 -1.89 -1.38
N ARG A 538 13.14 -1.03 -2.30
CA ARG A 538 13.31 0.43 -2.27
C ARG A 538 12.19 1.17 -1.53
N VAL A 539 11.10 0.45 -1.23
CA VAL A 539 9.93 1.00 -0.53
C VAL A 539 10.20 1.04 0.97
N LEU A 540 9.80 2.14 1.60
CA LEU A 540 9.72 2.30 3.06
C LEU A 540 8.29 2.71 3.43
N VAL A 541 7.66 1.91 4.28
CA VAL A 541 6.30 2.12 4.77
C VAL A 541 6.34 2.85 6.11
N LEU A 542 5.66 3.98 6.20
CA LEU A 542 5.46 4.74 7.43
C LEU A 542 4.06 4.44 7.94
N GLN A 543 3.96 3.68 9.03
CA GLN A 543 2.69 3.17 9.57
C GLN A 543 2.53 3.54 11.05
N PHE A 544 1.32 3.88 11.46
CA PHE A 544 1.00 4.10 12.88
C PHE A 544 0.73 2.79 13.63
N ASP A 545 1.20 2.68 14.87
CA ASP A 545 0.86 1.60 15.80
C ASP A 545 -0.50 1.88 16.45
N ASN A 546 -1.53 1.15 16.04
CA ASN A 546 -2.84 1.18 16.69
C ASN A 546 -3.07 -0.08 17.56
N GLY A 547 -2.04 -0.92 17.74
CA GLY A 547 -2.11 -2.20 18.45
C GLY A 547 -1.97 -3.44 17.55
N PRO A 548 -2.89 -3.72 16.61
CA PRO A 548 -2.85 -4.94 15.80
C PRO A 548 -1.69 -4.97 14.81
N GLU A 549 -1.20 -3.82 14.35
CA GLU A 549 -0.09 -3.69 13.40
C GLU A 549 1.20 -4.29 13.98
N ARG A 550 1.47 -4.01 15.26
CA ARG A 550 2.62 -4.56 15.99
C ARG A 550 2.57 -6.09 16.06
N SER A 551 1.39 -6.64 16.29
CA SER A 551 1.20 -8.10 16.31
C SER A 551 1.35 -8.72 14.92
N ALA A 552 0.86 -8.03 13.88
CA ALA A 552 0.99 -8.49 12.49
C ALA A 552 2.46 -8.57 12.04
N LEU A 553 3.30 -7.63 12.48
CA LEU A 553 4.74 -7.57 12.21
C LEU A 553 5.54 -8.61 13.02
N TYR A 554 5.29 -8.74 14.33
CA TYR A 554 6.14 -9.58 15.19
C TYR A 554 5.68 -11.04 15.32
N ARG A 555 4.43 -11.39 14.99
CA ARG A 555 3.90 -12.77 15.12
C ARG A 555 3.67 -13.43 13.76
N LEU A 556 4.77 -13.88 13.14
CA LEU A 556 4.75 -14.50 11.81
C LEU A 556 3.96 -15.82 11.73
N GLY A 557 3.84 -16.56 12.85
CA GLY A 557 3.13 -17.85 12.91
C GLY A 557 1.61 -17.77 13.17
N GLU A 558 1.06 -16.59 13.46
CA GLU A 558 -0.37 -16.42 13.74
C GLU A 558 -1.13 -15.95 12.49
N ARG A 559 -2.38 -16.43 12.35
CA ARG A 559 -3.31 -15.91 11.33
C ARG A 559 -3.50 -14.41 11.53
N VAL A 560 -3.50 -13.67 10.42
CA VAL A 560 -3.79 -12.24 10.45
C VAL A 560 -5.21 -12.08 11.00
N TYR A 561 -5.36 -11.20 11.99
CA TYR A 561 -6.66 -10.94 12.59
C TYR A 561 -7.60 -10.33 11.55
N ARG A 562 -8.80 -10.92 11.42
CA ARG A 562 -9.94 -10.36 10.69
C ARG A 562 -10.99 -9.89 11.69
N GLU A 563 -11.56 -8.71 11.44
CA GLU A 563 -12.63 -8.16 12.25
C GLU A 563 -13.87 -9.06 12.28
N SER A 564 -14.59 -9.01 13.40
CA SER A 564 -15.82 -9.78 13.54
C SER A 564 -16.91 -9.28 12.57
N TRP A 565 -17.84 -10.18 12.23
CA TRP A 565 -19.00 -9.88 11.38
C TRP A 565 -19.80 -8.65 11.87
N LEU A 566 -19.93 -8.48 13.20
CA LEU A 566 -20.65 -7.35 13.80
C LEU A 566 -19.96 -6.01 13.51
N VAL A 567 -18.65 -5.95 13.76
CA VAL A 567 -17.84 -4.76 13.49
C VAL A 567 -17.88 -4.44 11.99
N ASN A 568 -17.72 -5.45 11.14
CA ASN A 568 -17.78 -5.30 9.69
C ASN A 568 -19.10 -4.67 9.22
N HIS A 569 -20.25 -5.09 9.79
CA HIS A 569 -21.54 -4.49 9.44
C HIS A 569 -21.70 -3.04 9.90
N ILE A 570 -21.16 -2.67 11.06
CA ILE A 570 -21.17 -1.28 11.54
C ILE A 570 -20.40 -0.41 10.53
N TYR A 571 -19.21 -0.84 10.13
CA TYR A 571 -18.41 -0.08 9.17
C TYR A 571 -19.00 -0.10 7.76
N GLN A 572 -19.64 -1.18 7.33
CA GLN A 572 -20.40 -1.21 6.09
C GLN A 572 -21.50 -0.14 6.09
N PHE A 573 -22.23 -0.01 7.20
CA PHE A 573 -23.25 1.04 7.35
C PHE A 573 -22.64 2.45 7.31
N LEU A 574 -21.50 2.67 8.00
CA LEU A 574 -20.87 3.98 8.09
C LEU A 574 -20.16 4.42 6.80
N THR A 575 -19.59 3.48 6.06
CA THR A 575 -18.76 3.76 4.87
C THR A 575 -19.49 3.56 3.55
N GLY A 576 -20.59 2.81 3.55
CA GLY A 576 -21.29 2.37 2.34
C GLY A 576 -20.59 1.23 1.59
N VAL A 577 -19.40 0.82 2.02
CA VAL A 577 -18.59 -0.22 1.39
C VAL A 577 -19.02 -1.58 1.93
N LEU A 578 -19.25 -2.54 1.04
CA LEU A 578 -19.51 -3.93 1.43
C LEU A 578 -18.20 -4.64 1.79
N ASP A 579 -18.14 -5.19 3.00
CA ASP A 579 -17.00 -5.94 3.56
C ASP A 579 -15.65 -5.18 3.67
N PRO A 580 -15.60 -4.00 4.33
CA PRO A 580 -14.36 -3.25 4.54
C PRO A 580 -13.30 -4.03 5.34
N ALA A 581 -13.72 -4.97 6.20
CA ALA A 581 -12.81 -5.78 7.01
C ALA A 581 -11.81 -6.58 6.17
N SER A 582 -12.19 -7.02 4.95
CA SER A 582 -11.29 -7.72 4.04
C SER A 582 -10.15 -6.83 3.55
N GLY A 583 -10.41 -5.54 3.31
CA GLY A 583 -9.36 -4.57 2.96
C GLY A 583 -8.35 -4.39 4.09
N TRP A 584 -8.81 -4.34 5.34
CA TRP A 584 -7.92 -4.20 6.50
C TRP A 584 -7.09 -5.45 6.79
N GLU A 585 -7.67 -6.63 6.54
CA GLU A 585 -6.93 -7.89 6.56
C GLU A 585 -5.82 -7.88 5.51
N GLN A 586 -6.13 -7.45 4.28
CA GLN A 586 -5.15 -7.30 3.21
C GLN A 586 -4.04 -6.30 3.57
N ASP A 587 -4.35 -5.16 4.17
CA ASP A 587 -3.34 -4.18 4.59
C ASP A 587 -2.38 -4.75 5.65
N ARG A 588 -2.87 -5.56 6.59
CA ARG A 588 -2.01 -6.24 7.58
C ARG A 588 -1.12 -7.31 6.91
N ILE A 589 -1.61 -7.97 5.86
CA ILE A 589 -0.80 -8.87 5.03
C ILE A 589 0.29 -8.08 4.30
N LYS A 590 -0.03 -6.90 3.74
CA LYS A 590 0.96 -6.00 3.11
C LYS A 590 2.03 -5.56 4.10
N LEU A 591 1.65 -5.17 5.32
CA LEU A 591 2.60 -4.81 6.38
C LEU A 591 3.53 -5.97 6.72
N ARG A 592 3.00 -7.20 6.81
CA ARG A 592 3.82 -8.40 7.04
C ARG A 592 4.81 -8.65 5.90
N ARG A 593 4.41 -8.41 4.64
CA ARG A 593 5.31 -8.51 3.47
C ARG A 593 6.43 -7.46 3.51
N HIS A 594 6.15 -6.26 4.01
CA HIS A 594 7.11 -5.16 4.16
C HIS A 594 7.66 -5.03 5.59
N ALA A 595 7.71 -6.12 6.37
CA ALA A 595 8.03 -6.02 7.80
C ALA A 595 9.41 -5.41 8.09
N LEU A 596 10.43 -5.73 7.28
CA LEU A 596 11.78 -5.16 7.38
C LEU A 596 11.90 -3.73 6.78
N GLN A 597 10.83 -3.24 6.18
CA GLN A 597 10.74 -1.96 5.48
C GLN A 597 9.61 -1.09 6.05
N THR A 598 9.19 -1.36 7.29
CA THR A 598 8.11 -0.62 7.94
C THR A 598 8.64 0.09 9.18
N ILE A 599 8.47 1.40 9.24
CA ILE A 599 8.64 2.19 10.47
C ILE A 599 7.27 2.25 11.14
N LEU A 600 7.17 1.62 12.30
CA LEU A 600 5.96 1.62 13.11
C LEU A 600 6.07 2.70 14.20
N MET A 601 5.24 3.74 14.10
CA MET A 601 5.28 4.90 15.00
C MET A 601 4.22 4.78 16.08
N ASP A 602 4.62 4.89 17.35
CA ASP A 602 3.70 4.89 18.48
C ASP A 602 2.95 6.23 18.56
N VAL A 603 1.63 6.17 18.41
CA VAL A 603 0.74 7.34 18.45
C VAL A 603 -0.08 7.41 19.74
N GLY A 604 0.17 6.51 20.70
CA GLY A 604 -0.54 6.43 21.97
C GLY A 604 -2.07 6.34 21.79
N TYR A 605 -2.80 7.16 22.55
CA TYR A 605 -4.27 7.16 22.56
C TYR A 605 -4.90 8.19 21.60
N VAL A 606 -4.13 8.74 20.65
CA VAL A 606 -4.66 9.74 19.72
C VAL A 606 -5.62 9.08 18.74
N SER A 607 -6.86 9.58 18.66
CA SER A 607 -7.84 9.11 17.67
C SER A 607 -7.60 9.75 16.31
N ALA A 608 -7.87 9.01 15.22
CA ALA A 608 -7.84 9.56 13.86
C ALA A 608 -8.84 10.72 13.66
N THR A 609 -9.89 10.80 14.47
CA THR A 609 -10.93 11.84 14.41
C THR A 609 -10.68 13.03 15.34
N GLN A 610 -9.58 13.03 16.10
CA GLN A 610 -9.24 14.11 17.03
C GLN A 610 -8.45 15.23 16.32
N PHE A 611 -9.16 16.15 15.67
CA PHE A 611 -8.54 17.22 14.86
C PHE A 611 -7.98 18.40 15.66
N ASP A 612 -8.39 18.58 16.92
CA ASP A 612 -7.84 19.59 17.82
C ASP A 612 -6.80 18.96 18.76
N LEU A 613 -5.53 19.09 18.38
CA LEU A 613 -4.39 18.63 19.17
C LEU A 613 -3.69 19.82 19.83
N SER A 614 -3.39 19.69 21.14
CA SER A 614 -2.56 20.65 21.86
C SER A 614 -1.14 20.71 21.27
N HIS A 615 -0.46 21.84 21.46
CA HIS A 615 0.92 22.01 20.99
C HIS A 615 1.86 20.92 21.53
N ASP A 616 1.73 20.58 22.82
CA ASP A 616 2.54 19.56 23.47
C ASP A 616 2.32 18.17 22.86
N LEU A 617 1.07 17.81 22.57
CA LEU A 617 0.74 16.51 21.96
C LEU A 617 1.25 16.42 20.51
N ARG A 618 1.20 17.52 19.75
CA ARG A 618 1.81 17.58 18.42
C ARG A 618 3.32 17.35 18.50
N GLN A 619 4.01 17.99 19.44
CA GLN A 619 5.44 17.78 19.66
C GLN A 619 5.76 16.35 20.08
N GLN A 620 4.95 15.74 20.94
CA GLN A 620 5.11 14.33 21.33
C GLN A 620 4.97 13.38 20.13
N LEU A 621 4.01 13.64 19.23
CA LEU A 621 3.85 12.83 18.01
C LEU A 621 5.07 12.97 17.08
N VAL A 622 5.55 14.20 16.86
CA VAL A 622 6.77 14.45 16.07
C VAL A 622 7.97 13.71 16.69
N GLU A 623 8.17 13.83 17.99
CA GLU A 623 9.25 13.14 18.70
C GLU A 623 9.12 11.61 18.62
N SER A 624 7.91 11.07 18.73
CA SER A 624 7.66 9.63 18.60
C SER A 624 8.04 9.12 17.21
N GLY A 625 7.63 9.84 16.15
CA GLY A 625 8.00 9.52 14.78
C GLY A 625 9.51 9.57 14.55
N TYR A 626 10.18 10.59 15.10
CA TYR A 626 11.63 10.75 15.03
C TYR A 626 12.35 9.54 15.68
N ARG A 627 11.94 9.16 16.91
CA ARG A 627 12.52 8.01 17.63
C ARG A 627 12.26 6.68 16.93
N ALA A 628 11.09 6.50 16.35
CA ALA A 628 10.77 5.28 15.60
C ALA A 628 11.67 5.14 14.37
N ALA A 629 11.89 6.23 13.63
CA ALA A 629 12.83 6.25 12.52
C ALA A 629 14.28 6.04 12.97
N GLU A 630 14.68 6.63 14.10
CA GLU A 630 16.01 6.43 14.68
C GLU A 630 16.25 4.97 15.05
N SER A 631 15.32 4.34 15.77
CA SER A 631 15.41 2.93 16.12
C SER A 631 15.45 2.03 14.89
N TYR A 632 14.70 2.37 13.83
CA TYR A 632 14.77 1.68 12.55
C TYR A 632 16.16 1.79 11.91
N LEU A 633 16.71 3.01 11.86
CA LEU A 633 18.02 3.28 11.31
C LEU A 633 19.14 2.60 12.11
N GLU A 634 19.08 2.61 13.44
CA GLU A 634 20.03 1.90 14.30
C GLU A 634 20.00 0.39 14.07
N ALA A 635 18.80 -0.19 13.97
CA ALA A 635 18.65 -1.62 13.68
C ALA A 635 19.15 -1.99 12.28
N ARG A 636 19.01 -1.05 11.33
CA ARG A 636 19.40 -1.23 9.92
C ARG A 636 20.90 -0.99 9.67
N MET A 637 21.49 -0.01 10.36
CA MET A 637 22.86 0.49 10.18
C MET A 637 23.82 0.03 11.30
N GLY A 638 23.44 -0.96 12.12
CA GLY A 638 24.24 -1.45 13.25
C GLY A 638 25.69 -1.80 12.88
N ASP A 639 26.57 -2.06 13.87
CA ASP A 639 28.04 -2.24 13.78
C ASP A 639 28.52 -3.15 12.62
N SER A 640 28.38 -2.71 11.38
CA SER A 640 28.71 -3.48 10.20
C SER A 640 30.19 -3.25 9.98
N PRO A 641 31.04 -4.29 10.12
CA PRO A 641 32.49 -4.16 9.98
C PRO A 641 32.92 -3.79 8.55
N CYS A 642 31.97 -3.78 7.60
CA CYS A 642 32.16 -3.39 6.22
C CYS A 642 31.58 -1.99 6.03
N GLY A 643 32.40 -0.94 6.12
CA GLY A 643 31.99 0.40 5.71
C GLY A 643 31.63 0.41 4.23
N GLY A 644 30.33 0.31 3.92
CA GLY A 644 29.81 0.32 2.55
C GLY A 644 28.52 -0.49 2.40
N GLY A 645 27.37 0.16 2.63
CA GLY A 645 26.01 -0.28 2.27
C GLY A 645 25.52 -1.62 2.83
N GLU A 646 24.20 -1.80 2.87
CA GLU A 646 23.60 -3.10 3.17
C GLU A 646 23.80 -4.07 2.01
N VAL A 647 23.97 -5.34 2.35
CA VAL A 647 24.26 -6.39 1.38
C VAL A 647 23.32 -7.56 1.59
N MET A 648 22.73 -8.01 0.49
CA MET A 648 21.94 -9.23 0.39
C MET A 648 22.86 -10.38 0.01
N MET A 649 22.67 -11.52 0.67
CA MET A 649 23.44 -12.73 0.39
C MET A 649 22.50 -13.92 0.22
N ALA A 650 22.74 -14.68 -0.83
CA ALA A 650 22.06 -15.95 -1.07
C ALA A 650 23.11 -17.02 -1.40
N SER A 651 22.83 -18.25 -0.97
CA SER A 651 23.66 -19.41 -1.28
C SER A 651 22.92 -20.32 -2.24
N PHE A 652 23.62 -20.78 -3.28
CA PHE A 652 23.13 -21.72 -4.29
C PHE A 652 23.89 -23.03 -4.16
N SER A 653 23.19 -24.15 -4.31
CA SER A 653 23.77 -25.48 -4.12
C SER A 653 24.68 -25.92 -5.27
N CYS A 654 24.40 -25.42 -6.48
CA CYS A 654 25.16 -25.69 -7.70
C CYS A 654 25.01 -24.54 -8.72
N VAL A 655 25.81 -24.59 -9.79
CA VAL A 655 25.83 -23.56 -10.85
C VAL A 655 24.55 -23.61 -11.69
N GLU A 656 24.02 -24.80 -11.93
CA GLU A 656 22.76 -25.02 -12.65
C GLU A 656 21.59 -24.33 -11.94
N GLU A 657 21.57 -24.36 -10.60
CA GLU A 657 20.56 -23.66 -9.80
C GLU A 657 20.66 -22.13 -9.99
N LEU A 658 21.87 -21.59 -10.00
CA LEU A 658 22.12 -20.17 -10.23
C LEU A 658 21.75 -19.75 -11.67
N LEU A 659 22.03 -20.58 -12.68
CA LEU A 659 21.64 -20.33 -14.07
C LEU A 659 20.12 -20.34 -14.25
N LEU A 660 19.42 -21.31 -13.64
CA LEU A 660 17.96 -21.32 -13.60
C LEU A 660 17.41 -20.09 -12.86
N TRP A 661 18.10 -19.62 -11.82
CA TRP A 661 17.74 -18.37 -11.16
C TRP A 661 17.88 -17.16 -12.09
N CYS A 662 18.92 -17.09 -12.94
CA CYS A 662 19.04 -16.03 -13.96
C CYS A 662 17.88 -16.08 -14.97
N CYS A 663 17.46 -17.29 -15.39
CA CYS A 663 16.28 -17.48 -16.25
C CYS A 663 15.01 -17.01 -15.54
N TRP A 664 14.83 -17.37 -14.26
CA TRP A 664 13.69 -16.96 -13.43
C TRP A 664 13.60 -15.44 -13.28
N ARG A 665 14.74 -14.76 -13.10
CA ARG A 665 14.82 -13.29 -12.98
C ARG A 665 14.88 -12.57 -14.34
N LYS A 666 14.85 -13.29 -15.47
CA LYS A 666 14.97 -12.73 -16.83
C LYS A 666 16.21 -11.84 -17.02
N LYS A 667 17.38 -12.25 -16.51
CA LYS A 667 18.66 -11.51 -16.62
C LYS A 667 19.62 -12.22 -17.59
N PRO A 668 19.52 -11.98 -18.92
CA PRO A 668 20.35 -12.66 -19.92
C PRO A 668 21.84 -12.32 -19.75
N ASP A 669 22.18 -11.08 -19.41
CA ASP A 669 23.58 -10.65 -19.24
C ASP A 669 24.28 -11.40 -18.10
N CYS A 670 23.56 -11.62 -16.99
CA CYS A 670 24.07 -12.40 -15.86
C CYS A 670 24.22 -13.88 -16.25
N PHE A 671 23.23 -14.42 -16.98
CA PHE A 671 23.25 -15.79 -17.45
C PHE A 671 24.47 -16.07 -18.34
N GLU A 672 24.73 -15.22 -19.34
CA GLU A 672 25.86 -15.42 -20.25
C GLU A 672 27.21 -15.29 -19.53
N LYS A 673 27.37 -14.28 -18.66
CA LYS A 673 28.58 -14.13 -17.85
C LYS A 673 28.88 -15.35 -16.98
N ILE A 674 27.85 -15.97 -16.40
CA ILE A 674 28.02 -17.20 -15.60
C ILE A 674 28.29 -18.40 -16.50
N ALA A 675 27.58 -18.53 -17.63
CA ALA A 675 27.73 -19.64 -18.57
C ALA A 675 29.12 -19.66 -19.26
N GLU A 676 29.73 -18.50 -19.47
CA GLU A 676 31.09 -18.37 -20.01
C GLU A 676 32.19 -18.47 -18.93
N SER A 677 31.80 -18.40 -17.65
CA SER A 677 32.74 -18.43 -16.54
C SER A 677 33.33 -19.82 -16.30
N HIS A 678 34.40 -19.87 -15.49
CA HIS A 678 34.99 -21.13 -15.08
C HIS A 678 34.04 -22.00 -14.23
N PHE A 679 33.00 -21.41 -13.62
CA PHE A 679 31.99 -22.13 -12.85
C PHE A 679 31.17 -23.09 -13.71
N ALA A 680 30.82 -22.70 -14.95
CA ALA A 680 29.90 -23.46 -15.80
C ALA A 680 30.59 -24.53 -16.68
N ARG A 681 31.89 -24.80 -16.49
CA ARG A 681 32.65 -25.75 -17.33
C ARG A 681 32.12 -27.19 -17.32
N THR A 682 31.46 -27.60 -16.24
CA THR A 682 30.91 -28.95 -16.07
C THR A 682 29.45 -29.07 -16.49
N VAL A 683 28.80 -27.95 -16.85
CA VAL A 683 27.38 -27.91 -17.21
C VAL A 683 27.20 -28.38 -18.66
N ASP A 684 26.13 -29.15 -18.92
CA ASP A 684 25.82 -29.64 -20.26
C ASP A 684 25.49 -28.50 -21.24
N ALA A 685 26.20 -28.46 -22.37
CA ALA A 685 26.03 -27.45 -23.40
C ALA A 685 24.64 -27.51 -24.07
N ASN A 686 24.07 -28.70 -24.23
CA ASN A 686 22.72 -28.85 -24.81
C ASN A 686 21.66 -28.26 -23.88
N TRP A 687 21.81 -28.50 -22.58
CA TRP A 687 20.93 -27.93 -21.56
C TRP A 687 21.01 -26.39 -21.52
N LEU A 688 22.22 -25.82 -21.59
CA LEU A 688 22.39 -24.36 -21.71
C LEU A 688 21.72 -23.80 -22.97
N GLN A 689 21.88 -24.48 -24.11
CA GLN A 689 21.25 -24.05 -25.36
C GLN A 689 19.72 -24.15 -25.28
N MET A 690 19.18 -25.19 -24.64
CA MET A 690 17.74 -25.31 -24.38
C MET A 690 17.23 -24.16 -23.51
N LEU A 691 17.93 -23.79 -22.42
CA LEU A 691 17.54 -22.67 -21.57
C LEU A 691 17.59 -21.33 -22.32
N ARG A 692 18.63 -21.09 -23.11
CA ARG A 692 18.71 -19.91 -23.99
C ARG A 692 17.54 -19.85 -24.96
N ALA A 693 17.30 -20.98 -25.65
CA ALA A 693 16.22 -21.13 -26.62
C ALA A 693 14.86 -20.82 -26.00
N ARG A 694 14.65 -21.32 -24.78
CA ARG A 694 13.37 -21.25 -24.08
C ARG A 694 13.10 -19.90 -23.42
N PHE A 695 14.10 -19.28 -22.80
CA PHE A 695 13.89 -18.10 -21.94
C PHE A 695 14.42 -16.77 -22.52
N PHE A 696 15.33 -16.80 -23.51
CA PHE A 696 16.04 -15.59 -23.97
C PHE A 696 15.97 -15.32 -25.49
N VAL A 697 15.36 -16.18 -26.31
CA VAL A 697 15.33 -16.03 -27.79
C VAL A 697 14.68 -14.74 -28.29
N HIS A 698 13.81 -14.11 -27.49
CA HIS A 698 13.17 -12.84 -27.84
C HIS A 698 13.93 -11.61 -27.31
N ALA A 699 14.99 -11.78 -26.51
CA ALA A 699 15.76 -10.66 -25.94
C ALA A 699 16.79 -10.08 -26.93
N GLY A 700 17.22 -10.85 -27.94
CA GLY A 700 18.22 -10.42 -28.93
C GLY A 700 17.70 -9.44 -29.99
N ALA A 701 16.39 -9.15 -30.02
CA ALA A 701 15.77 -8.21 -30.98
C ALA A 701 15.44 -6.83 -30.36
N MET A 702 15.75 -6.60 -29.09
CA MET A 702 15.46 -5.34 -28.37
C MET A 702 16.69 -4.43 -28.23
N ASN A 703 17.63 -4.54 -29.16
CA ASN A 703 18.72 -3.57 -29.36
C ASN A 703 18.68 -3.06 -30.80
N ASP A 704 17.53 -2.53 -31.21
CA ASP A 704 17.44 -1.41 -32.13
C ASP A 704 15.98 -0.91 -32.08
N SER A 705 15.85 0.41 -32.13
CA SER A 705 14.61 1.19 -32.16
C SER A 705 13.43 0.48 -32.81
N ASP A 706 12.30 0.40 -32.09
CA ASP A 706 10.98 0.76 -32.62
C ASP A 706 9.95 0.77 -31.47
N GLU A 707 9.52 1.99 -31.08
CA GLU A 707 8.19 2.19 -30.52
C GLU A 707 7.18 1.83 -31.62
N GLU A 708 6.64 0.61 -31.61
CA GLU A 708 5.45 0.33 -32.40
C GLU A 708 4.17 0.73 -31.63
N PRO A 709 3.24 1.45 -32.29
CA PRO A 709 2.05 2.01 -31.67
C PRO A 709 1.00 0.93 -31.44
N LEU A 710 0.51 0.83 -30.20
CA LEU A 710 -0.64 0.01 -29.85
C LEU A 710 -1.87 0.43 -30.69
N SER A 711 -2.20 -0.39 -31.67
CA SER A 711 -3.37 -0.27 -32.52
C SER A 711 -4.65 -0.67 -31.78
N ASN A 712 -5.70 0.09 -32.08
CA ASN A 712 -7.08 -0.02 -31.62
C ASN A 712 -7.71 -1.44 -31.58
N HIS A 713 -8.76 -1.51 -30.73
CA HIS A 713 -9.87 -2.49 -30.64
C HIS A 713 -9.66 -3.61 -29.60
N ASP A 714 -10.52 -3.86 -28.61
CA ASP A 714 -11.99 -3.74 -28.59
C ASP A 714 -12.55 -3.19 -27.26
N VAL A 715 -13.31 -2.10 -27.41
CA VAL A 715 -14.27 -1.59 -26.43
C VAL A 715 -15.55 -2.39 -26.57
N LEU A 716 -16.03 -2.96 -25.46
CA LEU A 716 -17.35 -3.59 -25.37
C LEU A 716 -18.43 -2.57 -25.75
N THR A 717 -19.04 -2.78 -26.91
CA THR A 717 -20.22 -2.05 -27.38
C THR A 717 -21.46 -2.48 -26.59
N GLU A 718 -22.03 -1.56 -25.82
CA GLU A 718 -23.42 -1.65 -25.33
C GLU A 718 -24.43 -1.38 -26.47
N PRO A 719 -25.66 -1.93 -26.41
CA PRO A 719 -26.64 -1.81 -27.48
C PRO A 719 -27.31 -0.43 -27.52
N PRO A 720 -27.88 -0.01 -28.66
CA PRO A 720 -28.46 1.33 -28.79
C PRO A 720 -29.86 1.36 -28.17
N MET A 721 -30.00 2.06 -27.05
CA MET A 721 -31.30 2.50 -26.55
C MET A 721 -31.66 3.86 -27.15
N SER A 722 -32.84 3.85 -27.76
CA SER A 722 -33.48 4.93 -28.49
C SER A 722 -33.56 6.26 -27.73
N SER A 723 -33.41 7.33 -28.52
CA SER A 723 -33.75 8.72 -28.24
C SER A 723 -34.97 8.92 -27.33
N GLN A 724 -34.76 9.62 -26.21
CA GLN A 724 -35.53 10.78 -25.73
C GLN A 724 -35.21 10.97 -24.24
N PHE A 725 -34.22 11.80 -23.91
CA PHE A 725 -34.15 12.66 -22.70
C PHE A 725 -32.77 13.33 -22.71
N ARG A 726 -32.70 14.46 -23.42
CA ARG A 726 -31.50 15.30 -23.50
C ARG A 726 -31.51 16.25 -22.29
N PHE A 727 -30.96 15.84 -21.15
CA PHE A 727 -30.50 16.81 -20.15
C PHE A 727 -29.09 17.23 -20.53
N GLN A 728 -28.95 18.44 -21.09
CA GLN A 728 -27.65 19.11 -21.18
C GLN A 728 -27.24 19.50 -19.76
N PRO A 729 -26.08 19.08 -19.23
CA PRO A 729 -25.45 19.84 -18.17
C PRO A 729 -25.02 21.17 -18.80
N GLN A 730 -25.58 22.28 -18.32
CA GLN A 730 -25.07 23.60 -18.68
C GLN A 730 -23.69 23.77 -18.05
N VAL A 731 -22.66 23.21 -18.67
CA VAL A 731 -21.28 23.62 -18.41
C VAL A 731 -21.07 24.91 -19.19
N THR A 732 -21.05 26.02 -18.46
CA THR A 732 -20.65 27.31 -19.02
C THR A 732 -19.18 27.19 -19.41
N PRO A 733 -18.77 27.55 -20.65
CA PRO A 733 -17.35 27.60 -20.97
C PRO A 733 -16.72 28.70 -20.11
N VAL A 734 -15.91 28.31 -19.13
CA VAL A 734 -15.09 29.24 -18.38
C VAL A 734 -14.16 29.90 -19.39
N ARG A 735 -14.30 31.21 -19.56
CA ARG A 735 -13.45 32.00 -20.46
C ARG A 735 -12.02 31.93 -19.92
N ALA A 736 -11.12 31.23 -20.62
CA ALA A 736 -9.72 31.07 -20.22
C ALA A 736 -9.10 32.45 -19.91
N LEU A 737 -8.57 32.62 -18.71
CA LEU A 737 -7.91 33.86 -18.29
C LEU A 737 -6.48 33.91 -18.89
N PRO A 738 -5.91 35.09 -19.17
CA PRO A 738 -4.48 35.19 -19.51
C PRO A 738 -3.59 34.74 -18.33
N VAL A 739 -2.36 34.25 -18.57
CA VAL A 739 -1.41 33.79 -17.51
C VAL A 739 -1.29 34.81 -16.38
N ARG A 740 -1.20 36.10 -16.71
CA ARG A 740 -1.12 37.17 -15.71
C ARG A 740 -2.32 37.20 -14.75
N GLY A 741 -3.50 36.78 -15.23
CA GLY A 741 -4.70 36.61 -14.40
C GLY A 741 -4.59 35.41 -13.47
N TYR A 742 -4.17 34.24 -13.97
CA TYR A 742 -4.01 33.04 -13.15
C TYR A 742 -2.94 33.21 -12.07
N LEU A 743 -1.75 33.66 -12.44
CA LEU A 743 -0.65 33.88 -11.48
C LEU A 743 -1.03 34.96 -10.43
N GLY A 744 -1.75 36.01 -10.86
CA GLY A 744 -2.31 37.01 -9.96
C GLY A 744 -3.29 36.42 -8.96
N ASN A 745 -4.19 35.53 -9.40
CA ASN A 745 -5.14 34.84 -8.53
C ASN A 745 -4.44 33.92 -7.51
N LEU A 746 -3.40 33.17 -7.93
CA LEU A 746 -2.61 32.33 -7.02
C LEU A 746 -1.91 33.16 -5.94
N ARG A 747 -1.23 34.25 -6.34
CA ARG A 747 -0.54 35.14 -5.40
C ARG A 747 -1.52 35.78 -4.41
N PHE A 748 -2.67 36.23 -4.92
CA PHE A 748 -3.73 36.76 -4.10
C PHE A 748 -4.25 35.73 -3.08
N PHE A 749 -4.53 34.51 -3.54
CA PHE A 749 -4.99 33.40 -2.70
C PHE A 749 -3.98 33.08 -1.59
N ASN A 750 -2.69 33.05 -1.92
CA ASN A 750 -1.60 32.79 -0.97
C ASN A 750 -1.53 33.80 0.18
N VAL A 751 -1.95 35.05 -0.04
CA VAL A 751 -1.94 36.11 0.97
C VAL A 751 -3.27 36.16 1.75
N VAL A 752 -4.40 36.00 1.06
CA VAL A 752 -5.72 36.10 1.69
C VAL A 752 -6.02 34.91 2.58
N TYR A 753 -5.68 33.69 2.18
CA TYR A 753 -6.03 32.51 2.97
C TYR A 753 -5.45 32.55 4.40
N PRO A 754 -4.15 32.81 4.62
CA PRO A 754 -3.58 32.96 5.97
C PRO A 754 -4.22 34.12 6.76
N LEU A 755 -4.46 35.24 6.10
CA LEU A 755 -5.09 36.43 6.71
C LEU A 755 -6.47 36.13 7.30
N LEU A 756 -7.27 35.28 6.65
CA LEU A 756 -8.57 34.83 7.17
C LEU A 756 -8.44 33.94 8.43
N GLY A 757 -7.27 33.33 8.62
CA GLY A 757 -6.89 32.60 9.83
C GLY A 757 -6.71 33.52 11.04
N ASP A 758 -6.24 34.75 10.85
CA ASP A 758 -5.98 35.70 11.93
C ASP A 758 -7.25 36.41 12.42
N ILE A 759 -8.27 36.51 11.55
CA ILE A 759 -9.55 37.12 11.90
C ILE A 759 -10.36 36.16 12.79
N MET A 760 -10.53 36.54 14.06
CA MET A 760 -11.34 35.85 15.07
C MET A 760 -12.78 36.40 15.18
N ASP A 761 -13.66 35.64 15.82
CA ASP A 761 -15.03 36.04 16.18
C ASP A 761 -15.09 37.38 16.92
N ALA A 762 -14.06 37.71 17.71
CA ALA A 762 -13.95 38.96 18.46
C ALA A 762 -13.95 40.22 17.57
N HIS A 763 -13.67 40.09 16.25
CA HIS A 763 -13.72 41.22 15.31
C HIS A 763 -15.14 41.56 14.83
N PHE A 764 -16.14 40.79 15.24
CA PHE A 764 -17.54 41.01 14.93
C PHE A 764 -18.31 41.29 16.23
N THR A 765 -19.18 42.30 16.21
CA THR A 765 -20.07 42.58 17.36
C THR A 765 -21.29 41.66 17.41
N VAL A 766 -21.68 41.09 16.27
CA VAL A 766 -22.85 40.23 16.11
C VAL A 766 -22.43 38.80 15.79
N ALA A 767 -22.92 37.84 16.58
CA ALA A 767 -22.58 36.42 16.41
C ALA A 767 -23.02 35.84 15.05
N ALA A 768 -24.13 36.33 14.49
CA ALA A 768 -24.59 35.91 13.16
C ALA A 768 -23.63 36.36 12.04
N ASP A 769 -23.05 37.56 12.15
CA ASP A 769 -22.08 38.07 11.17
C ASP A 769 -20.75 37.27 11.27
N ALA A 770 -20.32 36.93 12.50
CA ALA A 770 -19.18 36.04 12.71
C ALA A 770 -19.41 34.64 12.11
N GLN A 771 -20.62 34.09 12.26
CA GLN A 771 -20.98 32.79 11.68
C GLN A 771 -21.01 32.83 10.14
N ALA A 772 -21.58 33.90 9.55
CA ALA A 772 -21.57 34.09 8.10
C ALA A 772 -20.13 34.18 7.57
N PHE A 773 -19.26 34.93 8.25
CA PHE A 773 -17.84 35.02 7.90
C PHE A 773 -17.13 33.65 7.98
N ARG A 774 -17.41 32.85 9.02
CA ARG A 774 -16.86 31.48 9.12
C ARG A 774 -17.25 30.65 7.90
N GLN A 775 -18.52 30.69 7.50
CA GLN A 775 -19.00 29.94 6.32
C GLN A 775 -18.33 30.41 5.03
N ALA A 776 -18.22 31.73 4.83
CA ALA A 776 -17.60 32.30 3.64
C ALA A 776 -16.11 31.96 3.50
N ARG A 777 -15.39 31.87 4.63
CA ARG A 777 -13.98 31.41 4.63
C ARG A 777 -13.82 29.99 4.10
N HIS A 778 -14.78 29.10 4.36
CA HIS A 778 -14.73 27.71 3.88
C HIS A 778 -15.08 27.58 2.39
N ALA A 779 -15.66 28.61 1.78
CA ALA A 779 -16.04 28.64 0.36
C ALA A 779 -14.95 29.25 -0.55
N LEU A 780 -13.73 29.48 -0.04
CA LEU A 780 -12.63 30.04 -0.83
C LEU A 780 -12.20 29.05 -1.92
N CYS A 781 -12.10 29.50 -3.17
CA CYS A 781 -11.64 28.67 -4.28
C CYS A 781 -10.60 29.41 -5.14
N LEU A 782 -9.74 28.67 -5.83
CA LEU A 782 -8.66 29.22 -6.66
C LEU A 782 -9.18 30.04 -7.85
N ASN A 783 -10.30 29.62 -8.44
CA ASN A 783 -10.88 30.21 -9.65
C ASN A 783 -11.61 31.54 -9.39
N ASP A 784 -12.18 31.71 -8.19
CA ASP A 784 -12.82 32.96 -7.76
C ASP A 784 -12.64 33.15 -6.23
N PRO A 785 -11.44 33.57 -5.79
CA PRO A 785 -11.10 33.63 -4.38
C PRO A 785 -11.84 34.73 -3.61
N CYS A 786 -12.54 35.64 -4.30
CA CYS A 786 -13.02 36.89 -3.71
C CYS A 786 -14.53 36.97 -3.57
N VAL A 787 -15.28 36.47 -4.56
CA VAL A 787 -16.72 36.81 -4.68
C VAL A 787 -17.53 36.33 -3.46
N PRO A 788 -17.40 35.08 -2.98
CA PRO A 788 -18.18 34.62 -1.82
C PRO A 788 -17.85 35.42 -0.54
N LEU A 789 -16.56 35.71 -0.35
CA LEU A 789 -16.06 36.42 0.84
C LEU A 789 -16.48 37.89 0.84
N TRP A 790 -16.35 38.56 -0.31
CA TRP A 790 -16.73 39.96 -0.48
C TRP A 790 -18.25 40.16 -0.35
N GLN A 791 -19.07 39.26 -0.93
CA GLN A 791 -20.52 39.30 -0.78
C GLN A 791 -20.93 39.20 0.69
N THR A 792 -20.38 38.21 1.41
CA THR A 792 -20.66 38.01 2.84
C THR A 792 -20.26 39.22 3.68
N LEU A 793 -19.08 39.79 3.45
CA LEU A 793 -18.63 40.99 4.15
C LEU A 793 -19.43 42.24 3.80
N SER A 794 -20.12 42.25 2.66
CA SER A 794 -20.98 43.36 2.24
C SER A 794 -22.36 43.35 2.90
N GLU A 795 -22.80 42.20 3.41
CA GLU A 795 -24.10 42.00 4.07
C GLU A 795 -24.07 42.11 5.60
N VAL A 796 -22.88 42.37 6.18
CA VAL A 796 -22.67 42.50 7.63
C VAL A 796 -23.54 43.62 8.21
N LYS A 797 -24.30 43.31 9.27
CA LYS A 797 -25.30 44.23 9.85
C LYS A 797 -24.79 44.97 11.10
N GLY A 798 -23.89 44.37 11.87
CA GLY A 798 -23.31 44.95 13.09
C GLY A 798 -22.12 45.88 12.87
N ASP A 799 -21.69 46.56 13.94
CA ASP A 799 -20.43 47.31 13.94
C ASP A 799 -19.26 46.33 13.77
N THR A 800 -18.29 46.70 12.93
CA THR A 800 -17.13 45.84 12.61
C THR A 800 -15.84 46.50 13.02
N HIS A 801 -14.85 45.67 13.33
CA HIS A 801 -13.50 46.17 13.55
C HIS A 801 -12.94 46.80 12.26
N ILE A 802 -12.12 47.85 12.38
CA ILE A 802 -11.50 48.55 11.23
C ILE A 802 -10.77 47.60 10.27
N VAL A 803 -10.16 46.54 10.80
CA VAL A 803 -9.47 45.48 10.02
C VAL A 803 -10.41 44.77 9.04
N VAL A 804 -11.63 44.42 9.49
CA VAL A 804 -12.63 43.74 8.66
C VAL A 804 -13.11 44.67 7.55
N TYR A 805 -13.24 45.98 7.85
CA TYR A 805 -13.61 47.00 6.87
C TYR A 805 -12.51 47.23 5.82
N LEU A 806 -11.24 47.30 6.24
CA LEU A 806 -10.09 47.41 5.33
C LEU A 806 -9.99 46.17 4.43
N LEU A 807 -10.15 44.97 4.99
CA LEU A 807 -10.21 43.73 4.20
C LEU A 807 -11.32 43.79 3.15
N ARG A 808 -12.56 44.12 3.55
CA ARG A 808 -13.68 44.29 2.61
C ARG A 808 -13.33 45.22 1.46
N MET A 809 -12.65 46.34 1.75
CA MET A 809 -12.28 47.32 0.74
C MET A 809 -11.21 46.81 -0.22
N LEU A 810 -10.20 46.10 0.29
CA LEU A 810 -9.17 45.48 -0.53
C LEU A 810 -9.75 44.36 -1.42
N LEU A 811 -10.68 43.56 -0.90
CA LEU A 811 -11.39 42.55 -1.70
C LEU A 811 -12.20 43.20 -2.83
N GLN A 812 -12.94 44.28 -2.54
CA GLN A 812 -13.68 45.03 -3.56
C GLN A 812 -12.76 45.64 -4.61
N ALA A 813 -11.60 46.18 -4.19
CA ALA A 813 -10.61 46.73 -5.10
C ALA A 813 -10.06 45.65 -6.06
N TRP A 814 -9.77 44.45 -5.55
CA TRP A 814 -9.35 43.32 -6.35
C TRP A 814 -10.41 42.89 -7.37
N THR A 815 -11.67 42.74 -6.94
CA THR A 815 -12.78 42.35 -7.84
C THR A 815 -13.00 43.34 -8.98
N ASN A 816 -12.84 44.64 -8.72
CA ASN A 816 -13.01 45.67 -9.73
C ASN A 816 -11.79 45.79 -10.67
N HIS A 817 -10.58 45.84 -10.10
CA HIS A 817 -9.32 46.03 -10.82
C HIS A 817 -8.17 45.25 -10.13
N PRO A 818 -7.91 43.99 -10.53
CA PRO A 818 -6.85 43.19 -9.93
C PRO A 818 -5.48 43.82 -10.23
N THR A 819 -4.83 44.32 -9.20
CA THR A 819 -3.51 44.97 -9.30
C THR A 819 -2.59 44.45 -8.21
N GLU A 820 -1.30 44.30 -8.54
CA GLU A 820 -0.26 43.86 -7.59
C GLU A 820 -0.19 44.76 -6.34
N SER A 821 -0.53 46.05 -6.48
CA SER A 821 -0.59 46.96 -5.34
C SER A 821 -1.57 46.51 -4.23
N VAL A 822 -2.68 45.87 -4.59
CA VAL A 822 -3.66 45.35 -3.62
C VAL A 822 -3.10 44.17 -2.84
N ILE A 823 -2.33 43.29 -3.49
CA ILE A 823 -1.66 42.15 -2.85
C ILE A 823 -0.67 42.67 -1.79
N VAL A 824 0.13 43.69 -2.12
CA VAL A 824 1.07 44.30 -1.17
C VAL A 824 0.33 44.87 0.06
N TYR A 825 -0.80 45.54 -0.12
CA TYR A 825 -1.59 46.04 1.01
C TYR A 825 -2.21 44.92 1.87
N LEU A 826 -2.65 43.83 1.25
CA LEU A 826 -3.15 42.65 1.97
C LEU A 826 -2.03 41.97 2.77
N GLN A 827 -0.82 41.90 2.21
CA GLN A 827 0.34 41.34 2.89
C GLN A 827 0.74 42.19 4.11
N ASN A 828 0.74 43.52 3.96
CA ASN A 828 1.00 44.43 5.08
C ASN A 828 -0.05 44.28 6.19
N LEU A 829 -1.32 44.09 5.82
CA LEU A 829 -2.40 43.85 6.77
C LEU A 829 -2.21 42.52 7.52
N HIS A 830 -1.83 41.44 6.82
CA HIS A 830 -1.53 40.16 7.43
C HIS A 830 -0.36 40.25 8.42
N ASN A 831 0.77 40.83 8.00
CA ASN A 831 1.95 40.99 8.87
C ASN A 831 1.62 41.78 10.13
N ALA A 832 0.86 42.88 10.00
CA ALA A 832 0.44 43.71 11.14
C ALA A 832 -0.45 42.96 12.14
N LEU A 833 -1.31 42.06 11.65
CA LEU A 833 -2.16 41.22 12.53
C LEU A 833 -1.38 40.09 13.19
N HIS A 834 -0.42 39.52 12.48
CA HIS A 834 0.41 38.42 12.96
C HIS A 834 1.34 38.85 14.11
N GLU A 835 1.88 40.07 14.06
CA GLU A 835 2.79 40.62 15.07
C GLU A 835 2.09 41.09 16.37
N MET A 836 0.75 41.14 16.42
CA MET A 836 0.00 41.64 17.58
C MET A 836 -0.78 40.54 18.33
N PRO A 837 -0.55 40.34 19.64
CA PRO A 837 -1.41 39.47 20.43
C PRO A 837 -2.82 40.06 20.55
N VAL A 838 -3.85 39.25 20.30
CA VAL A 838 -5.28 39.65 20.25
C VAL A 838 -5.75 40.44 21.50
N GLN A 839 -5.16 40.16 22.66
CA GLN A 839 -5.46 40.83 23.93
C GLN A 839 -4.94 42.28 24.00
N ALA A 840 -4.02 42.66 23.12
CA ALA A 840 -3.46 44.00 22.98
C ALA A 840 -4.13 44.81 21.86
N MET A 841 -5.12 44.25 21.14
CA MET A 841 -5.82 44.99 20.10
C MET A 841 -6.72 46.08 20.70
N PRO A 842 -6.62 47.33 20.24
CA PRO A 842 -7.50 48.41 20.66
C PRO A 842 -8.91 48.21 20.11
N ILE A 843 -9.92 48.48 20.94
CA ILE A 843 -11.35 48.30 20.61
C ILE A 843 -11.80 49.41 19.64
N VAL A 844 -11.64 49.18 18.33
CA VAL A 844 -11.99 50.14 17.27
C VAL A 844 -13.15 49.57 16.43
N PHE A 845 -14.36 49.62 16.99
CA PHE A 845 -15.60 49.17 16.33
C PHE A 845 -16.47 50.36 15.96
N ALA A 846 -16.91 50.40 14.71
CA ALA A 846 -17.85 51.40 14.23
C ALA A 846 -18.56 50.91 12.97
N ARG A 847 -19.55 51.70 12.53
CA ARG A 847 -20.08 51.63 11.18
C ARG A 847 -19.28 52.57 10.29
N TRP A 848 -18.29 52.01 9.60
CA TRP A 848 -17.34 52.76 8.79
C TRP A 848 -17.93 53.25 7.46
N SER A 849 -17.68 54.52 7.14
CA SER A 849 -17.95 55.12 5.81
C SER A 849 -16.75 55.99 5.39
N LEU A 850 -15.60 55.36 5.23
CA LEU A 850 -14.35 56.05 4.89
C LEU A 850 -14.26 56.26 3.37
N SER A 851 -13.70 57.41 2.97
CA SER A 851 -13.42 57.71 1.56
C SER A 851 -12.19 56.95 1.05
N ARG A 852 -12.11 56.84 -0.30
CA ARG A 852 -10.89 56.67 -1.12
C ARG A 852 -9.56 56.90 -0.37
N MET A 853 -9.34 58.18 -0.15
CA MET A 853 -8.09 58.76 0.32
C MET A 853 -7.82 58.44 1.80
N GLN A 854 -8.88 58.31 2.60
CA GLN A 854 -8.77 57.93 4.02
C GLN A 854 -8.36 56.46 4.16
N CYS A 855 -8.95 55.57 3.35
CA CYS A 855 -8.54 54.16 3.30
C CYS A 855 -7.06 54.04 2.86
N GLU A 856 -6.65 54.73 1.80
CA GLU A 856 -5.24 54.72 1.35
C GLU A 856 -4.26 55.27 2.40
N THR A 857 -4.69 56.25 3.20
CA THR A 857 -3.89 56.80 4.32
C THR A 857 -3.76 55.77 5.44
N LEU A 858 -4.86 55.11 5.81
CA LEU A 858 -4.86 54.05 6.82
C LEU A 858 -4.03 52.83 6.38
N LEU A 859 -4.12 52.45 5.10
CA LEU A 859 -3.32 51.36 4.52
C LEU A 859 -1.81 51.66 4.56
N LYS A 860 -1.40 52.93 4.43
CA LYS A 860 0.01 53.35 4.60
C LYS A 860 0.47 53.32 6.06
N CYS A 861 -0.47 53.48 7.00
CA CYS A 861 -0.21 53.41 8.44
C CYS A 861 -0.33 52.00 9.03
N LEU A 862 -0.65 50.97 8.22
CA LEU A 862 -0.76 49.56 8.66
C LEU A 862 0.41 49.02 9.49
N PRO A 863 1.69 49.43 9.27
CA PRO A 863 2.80 48.96 10.11
C PRO A 863 2.73 49.45 11.57
N ASP A 864 1.94 50.49 11.86
CA ASP A 864 1.78 51.05 13.20
C ASP A 864 0.29 51.24 13.56
N MET A 865 -0.26 50.26 14.28
CA MET A 865 -1.65 50.31 14.74
C MET A 865 -1.94 51.50 15.68
N ARG A 866 -0.94 52.11 16.35
CA ARG A 866 -1.16 53.35 17.12
C ARG A 866 -1.42 54.53 16.20
N ALA A 867 -0.67 54.62 15.10
CA ALA A 867 -0.91 55.62 14.05
C ALA A 867 -2.29 55.44 13.40
N ILE A 868 -2.75 54.20 13.22
CA ILE A 868 -4.12 53.92 12.75
C ILE A 868 -5.15 54.45 13.74
N ILE A 869 -5.01 54.20 15.04
CA ILE A 869 -5.94 54.70 16.06
C ILE A 869 -5.96 56.24 16.08
N GLU A 870 -4.80 56.88 16.02
CA GLU A 870 -4.69 58.34 15.99
C GLU A 870 -5.36 58.92 14.75
N GLN A 871 -5.14 58.33 13.57
CA GLN A 871 -5.82 58.72 12.32
C GLN A 871 -7.33 58.47 12.39
N CYS A 872 -7.76 57.30 12.88
CA CYS A 872 -9.18 56.99 13.13
C CYS A 872 -9.82 57.96 14.13
N SER A 873 -9.07 58.46 15.11
CA SER A 873 -9.52 59.49 16.04
C SER A 873 -9.60 60.89 15.43
N GLY A 874 -8.88 61.15 14.34
CA GLY A 874 -8.95 62.40 13.56
C GLY A 874 -10.15 62.47 12.61
N PHE A 875 -10.75 61.33 12.24
CA PHE A 875 -11.94 61.25 11.38
C PHE A 875 -13.27 61.43 12.12
N ARG A 876 -13.24 61.95 13.36
CA ARG A 876 -14.37 61.99 14.30
C ARG A 876 -15.39 63.10 13.99
N GLU A 877 -16.57 62.72 13.51
CA GLU A 877 -17.84 63.35 13.90
C GLU A 877 -18.77 62.22 14.41
N ASP A 878 -19.20 62.35 15.67
CA ASP A 878 -20.16 61.50 16.39
C ASP A 878 -19.87 60.00 16.59
N PHE A 879 -19.38 59.61 17.78
CA PHE A 879 -19.77 58.31 18.36
C PHE A 879 -19.88 58.31 19.89
N GLY A 880 -20.97 57.70 20.35
CA GLY A 880 -21.19 57.33 21.74
C GLY A 880 -20.40 56.08 22.12
N VAL A 881 -19.60 56.22 23.18
CA VAL A 881 -18.92 55.11 23.85
C VAL A 881 -19.97 54.23 24.52
N LYS A 882 -20.16 52.99 24.05
CA LYS A 882 -20.70 51.92 24.90
C LYS A 882 -19.55 51.02 25.32
N ALA A 883 -19.25 51.05 26.61
CA ALA A 883 -18.38 50.06 27.24
C ALA A 883 -18.94 48.64 27.01
N PRO A 884 -18.10 47.65 26.69
CA PRO A 884 -18.53 46.26 26.81
C PRO A 884 -18.66 45.95 28.31
N VAL A 885 -19.90 45.81 28.78
CA VAL A 885 -20.16 45.01 29.97
C VAL A 885 -19.97 43.57 29.53
N PRO A 886 -19.00 42.80 30.08
CA PRO A 886 -18.96 41.37 29.82
C PRO A 886 -20.28 40.77 30.34
N PRO A 887 -20.90 39.77 29.69
CA PRO A 887 -21.90 38.98 30.38
C PRO A 887 -21.17 38.34 31.56
N ALA A 888 -21.48 38.79 32.77
CA ALA A 888 -21.13 38.07 33.97
C ALA A 888 -21.75 36.68 33.83
N ARG A 889 -20.94 35.68 33.43
CA ARG A 889 -21.22 34.31 33.82
C ARG A 889 -21.21 34.34 35.33
N ARG A 890 -22.41 34.29 35.94
CA ARG A 890 -22.55 33.85 37.32
C ARG A 890 -21.97 32.43 37.37
N PHE A 891 -20.68 32.31 37.67
CA PHE A 891 -20.21 31.18 38.44
C PHE A 891 -20.91 31.32 39.79
N THR A 892 -22.01 30.59 39.97
CA THR A 892 -22.38 30.14 41.31
C THR A 892 -21.25 29.22 41.77
N PRO A 893 -20.48 29.57 42.81
CA PRO A 893 -19.66 28.56 43.47
C PRO A 893 -20.61 27.45 43.96
N PRO A 894 -20.21 26.17 43.94
CA PRO A 894 -21.00 25.15 44.61
C PRO A 894 -21.20 25.61 46.05
N GLN A 895 -22.46 25.72 46.46
CA GLN A 895 -22.79 26.00 47.85
C GLN A 895 -22.15 24.90 48.70
N VAL A 896 -21.25 25.34 49.57
CA VAL A 896 -20.88 24.61 50.77
C VAL A 896 -22.16 24.48 51.60
N SER A 897 -22.83 23.33 51.50
CA SER A 897 -23.81 22.91 52.50
C SER A 897 -23.06 22.36 53.70
N ALA A 898 -23.33 22.98 54.85
CA ALA A 898 -22.85 22.63 56.18
C ALA A 898 -23.24 21.19 56.60
N PRO A 899 -22.62 20.64 57.67
CA PRO A 899 -22.50 19.21 57.91
C PRO A 899 -23.81 18.62 58.45
N ILE A 900 -24.12 17.41 57.99
CA ILE A 900 -25.08 16.54 58.66
C ILE A 900 -24.24 15.45 59.34
N ASP A 901 -24.23 15.48 60.66
CA ASP A 901 -23.61 14.49 61.52
C ASP A 901 -24.37 13.15 61.53
N ILE A 902 -23.62 12.10 61.91
CA ILE A 902 -24.00 10.83 62.56
C ILE A 902 -24.38 9.63 61.64
N PRO A 903 -23.94 8.38 61.88
CA PRO A 903 -22.72 7.86 62.54
C PRO A 903 -21.95 6.80 61.71
N ILE A 904 -20.71 6.55 62.13
CA ILE A 904 -19.88 5.39 61.76
C ILE A 904 -20.44 4.12 62.42
N PRO A 905 -20.37 2.96 61.75
CA PRO A 905 -19.81 1.79 62.44
C PRO A 905 -18.65 1.17 61.67
N GLU A 906 -17.60 0.89 62.43
CA GLU A 906 -16.41 0.14 62.05
C GLU A 906 -16.72 -1.36 61.84
N ASN A 907 -15.83 -1.97 61.05
CA ASN A 907 -15.45 -3.39 61.01
C ASN A 907 -16.31 -4.38 60.20
N LEU A 908 -15.65 -5.00 59.21
CA LEU A 908 -15.45 -6.46 59.01
C LEU A 908 -15.14 -6.69 57.52
N GLU A 909 -13.88 -6.97 57.19
CA GLU A 909 -13.39 -8.31 56.85
C GLU A 909 -14.06 -8.95 55.62
N ASP A 910 -13.22 -9.10 54.59
CA ASP A 910 -13.01 -10.32 53.80
C ASP A 910 -14.09 -10.85 52.84
N ASN A 911 -13.58 -11.43 51.76
CA ASN A 911 -14.22 -12.26 50.73
C ASN A 911 -14.93 -11.60 49.54
N GLY A 912 -14.35 -11.87 48.36
CA GLY A 912 -15.05 -12.71 47.38
C GLY A 912 -15.44 -12.04 46.07
N THR A 913 -14.68 -12.39 45.01
CA THR A 913 -15.15 -12.71 43.66
C THR A 913 -16.61 -12.35 43.31
N LYS A 914 -16.81 -11.49 42.31
CA LYS A 914 -17.70 -11.78 41.16
C LYS A 914 -17.57 -10.75 40.04
N SER A 915 -17.35 -11.31 38.86
CA SER A 915 -17.62 -10.80 37.52
C SER A 915 -18.80 -9.83 37.43
N PHE A 916 -18.60 -8.71 36.72
CA PHE A 916 -19.67 -8.08 35.94
C PHE A 916 -19.10 -7.61 34.62
N GLY A 917 -19.54 -8.27 33.55
CA GLY A 917 -19.40 -7.79 32.19
C GLY A 917 -20.39 -6.66 31.93
N PHE A 918 -20.03 -5.80 30.99
CA PHE A 918 -20.96 -4.92 30.31
C PHE A 918 -20.69 -5.03 28.82
N GLY A 919 -21.68 -5.58 28.11
CA GLY A 919 -21.94 -5.19 26.73
C GLY A 919 -22.62 -3.83 26.74
N ILE A 920 -22.23 -2.94 25.84
CA ILE A 920 -22.77 -2.76 24.48
C ILE A 920 -21.66 -2.10 23.66
#